data_AF-F9YRV7-F1
#
_entry.id   AF-F9YRV7-F1
#
_cell.length_a   1.000
_cell.length_b   1.000
_cell.length_c   1.000
_cell.angle_alpha   90.00
_cell.angle_beta   90.00
_cell.angle_gamma   90.00
#
_symmetry.space_group_name_H-M   'P 1'
#
loop_
_entity.id
_entity.type
_entity.pdbx_description
1 polymer ?
#
loop_
_entity_poly.entity_id
_entity_poly.type
_entity_poly.pdbx_seq_one_letter_code
_entity_poly.pdbx_strand_id
1 'polypeptide(L)'
;MIRILHLTDFHLNTRTLDDWNKHYKKALFNKFDELQSEKKIDLVLFTGDMIDKAGKDFGSAKKGFESFKENIILPILEKLNLDISRFIICPGNHDIDRNADDEIDENGIKTTLTSIEKVVEFINNADNTNSYGRINRIKEYKEFEQDLYKDVDEKEQSIFKFSMKINVGGKTIGISSLNSSWRCYGDNDFQNIILGENQLTNNHSYIEKCDVKIALIHHQLDWFKKFKRKTISSHLNRKYDIVFSGHVHDSMSQMTTGFTGTCFHNVSTSGLNHIRTDSKNYSNGFTVIDYNESIKCYYFTYNHEHECFVYNTHIVPTGFKTYNKPVVESDDIKSLISIAINNIREDHTDEMDKHFIQGKNKSKNVTVKNAFVFPPIDDGKSNYYDEEQTQTTLQDILKSPDNFLFLGQQEVGKKSLLFRIITEYLDEYEVYNKIPVFIDFKEVKNKDFITIIKEYTRLSTENIKRVLENGSIILFIDNLSYNEARNFNNQIVRLHRFNIEYIKVRIIATYEYDGIDILPREIINHCKILFSYHYIRGLKTKEVKQIMKQWLPETDSLESEEKLEKLVNTFTSYQLPNNALSVHLYLWSVENSDRPPINQAVLMEIYIELILEKLSEQNIYRSSFDFKNKIHLISIIAEQIVRKENNSFCLTYKEFVGIIDDYINNKVGFSFDTNVISDYLFERKIFVKNSNNEIRFAHICFMHFFTAKRMEANPTFKYFILDESRYFNYPKEIDYYTGLVRNDEETFQLIYNRFKEVFEPLDFILERVNPDEYFNDFPKKKMAKSEPEPIVRNIEIAKIKDNRPTETEKELIYDEQLEKISKQRTEYKGEVSIDFDRMLLIMCNTLRNLEGIENLELKKQAYNDIVKHNITYSILYTQLLIRYIIENKKLPPSIPQNISLEFLLKNMPYNMQFSLNQHLGTKKLEKVITNKINNDNLKNTSEIEKYLSVLLYSDINGGNFEVYLRKFIKSVKSTVVQDYLLFKLTEYLYRRSKPNGKNEELYLDLISDLKIRSQKLPKRLKESIIKDLKASKDKVSRFIGLN
;
A
#
# COMPACT_ATOMS: atom_id res chain seq x y z
N MET A 1 -23.29 -13.91 43.35
CA MET A 1 -22.82 -14.76 42.23
C MET A 1 -24.02 -15.52 41.69
N ILE A 2 -24.06 -15.76 40.38
CA ILE A 2 -25.14 -16.48 39.69
C ILE A 2 -24.49 -17.64 38.92
N ARG A 3 -24.99 -18.88 39.07
CA ARG A 3 -24.53 -20.04 38.32
C ARG A 3 -25.54 -20.43 37.24
N ILE A 4 -25.12 -20.33 35.98
CA ILE A 4 -25.97 -20.51 34.80
C ILE A 4 -25.56 -21.79 34.07
N LEU A 5 -26.53 -22.63 33.74
CA LEU A 5 -26.40 -23.77 32.84
C LEU A 5 -26.88 -23.37 31.44
N HIS A 6 -25.98 -23.41 30.45
CA HIS A 6 -26.30 -23.11 29.06
C HIS A 6 -26.37 -24.39 28.24
N LEU A 7 -27.55 -24.66 27.69
CA LEU A 7 -27.89 -25.80 26.82
C LEU A 7 -28.35 -25.28 25.46
N THR A 8 -28.16 -26.06 24.40
CA THR A 8 -28.58 -25.68 23.04
C THR A 8 -28.58 -26.88 22.10
N ASP A 9 -29.25 -26.79 20.95
CA ASP A 9 -29.17 -27.72 19.82
C ASP A 9 -29.32 -29.21 20.24
N PHE A 10 -30.50 -29.56 20.78
CA PHE A 10 -30.84 -30.94 21.16
C PHE A 10 -31.51 -31.74 20.03
N HIS A 11 -32.02 -31.06 18.99
CA HIS A 11 -32.64 -31.63 17.79
C HIS A 11 -33.49 -32.88 18.09
N LEU A 12 -34.45 -32.76 19.02
CA LEU A 12 -35.22 -33.89 19.47
C LEU A 12 -36.04 -34.49 18.31
N ASN A 13 -35.85 -35.79 18.07
CA ASN A 13 -36.56 -36.65 17.13
C ASN A 13 -36.63 -38.06 17.71
N THR A 14 -37.18 -39.02 16.96
CA THR A 14 -37.35 -40.40 17.48
C THR A 14 -36.02 -41.05 17.88
N ARG A 15 -34.95 -40.80 17.12
CA ARG A 15 -33.60 -41.33 17.39
C ARG A 15 -32.94 -40.63 18.57
N THR A 16 -32.91 -39.30 18.59
CA THR A 16 -32.25 -38.55 19.67
C THR A 16 -33.01 -38.70 20.98
N LEU A 17 -34.33 -38.88 20.96
CA LEU A 17 -35.11 -39.22 22.16
C LEU A 17 -34.74 -40.61 22.73
N ASP A 18 -34.50 -41.59 21.86
CA ASP A 18 -34.01 -42.91 22.28
C ASP A 18 -32.59 -42.82 22.88
N ASP A 19 -31.69 -42.09 22.21
CA ASP A 19 -30.33 -41.82 22.70
C ASP A 19 -30.34 -41.05 24.04
N TRP A 20 -31.26 -40.09 24.20
CA TRP A 20 -31.51 -39.38 25.46
C TRP A 20 -31.88 -40.34 26.57
N ASN A 21 -32.89 -41.17 26.35
CA ASN A 21 -33.41 -42.07 27.37
C ASN A 21 -32.45 -43.19 27.75
N LYS A 22 -31.70 -43.75 26.78
CA LYS A 22 -30.80 -44.89 27.02
C LYS A 22 -29.44 -44.48 27.57
N HIS A 23 -28.88 -43.36 27.11
CA HIS A 23 -27.47 -43.04 27.34
C HIS A 23 -27.25 -41.64 27.95
N TYR A 24 -27.82 -40.59 27.35
CA TYR A 24 -27.43 -39.21 27.66
C TYR A 24 -28.04 -38.69 28.97
N LYS A 25 -29.32 -38.97 29.24
CA LYS A 25 -30.06 -38.44 30.41
C LYS A 25 -29.39 -38.82 31.73
N LYS A 26 -29.04 -40.09 31.89
CA LYS A 26 -28.39 -40.61 33.11
C LYS A 26 -27.02 -39.95 33.32
N ALA A 27 -26.22 -39.86 32.26
CA ALA A 27 -24.91 -39.22 32.30
C ALA A 27 -25.01 -37.74 32.69
N LEU A 28 -25.95 -37.02 32.10
CA LEU A 28 -26.17 -35.59 32.36
C LEU A 28 -26.62 -35.37 33.80
N PHE A 29 -27.54 -36.20 34.29
CA PHE A 29 -28.09 -36.08 35.64
C PHE A 29 -27.06 -36.42 36.72
N ASN A 30 -26.21 -37.42 36.48
CA ASN A 30 -25.06 -37.70 37.35
C ASN A 30 -24.10 -36.50 37.39
N LYS A 31 -23.87 -35.84 36.24
CA LYS A 31 -23.03 -34.65 36.21
C LYS A 31 -23.67 -33.47 36.93
N PHE A 32 -24.99 -33.33 36.86
CA PHE A 32 -25.73 -32.31 37.63
C PHE A 32 -25.60 -32.54 39.13
N ASP A 33 -25.63 -33.79 39.61
CA ASP A 33 -25.40 -34.10 41.03
C ASP A 33 -24.01 -33.65 41.48
N GLU A 34 -22.97 -33.95 40.69
CA GLU A 34 -21.60 -33.48 40.94
C GLU A 34 -21.54 -31.95 41.00
N LEU A 35 -22.09 -31.26 40.00
CA LEU A 35 -22.07 -29.81 39.93
C LEU A 35 -22.83 -29.15 41.08
N GLN A 36 -23.99 -29.71 41.46
CA GLN A 36 -24.79 -29.22 42.58
C GLN A 36 -24.15 -29.46 43.94
N SER A 37 -23.36 -30.54 44.08
CA SER A 37 -22.58 -30.79 45.30
C SER A 37 -21.52 -29.70 45.55
N GLU A 38 -20.96 -29.15 44.47
CA GLU A 38 -20.05 -28.00 44.57
C GLU A 38 -20.83 -26.70 44.80
N LYS A 39 -21.76 -26.35 43.89
CA LYS A 39 -22.65 -25.19 44.01
C LYS A 39 -23.91 -25.39 43.16
N LYS A 40 -25.06 -24.97 43.70
CA LYS A 40 -26.36 -25.04 43.02
C LYS A 40 -26.39 -24.27 41.70
N ILE A 41 -27.10 -24.80 40.72
CA ILE A 41 -27.41 -24.12 39.45
C ILE A 41 -28.63 -23.24 39.70
N ASP A 42 -28.54 -21.95 39.38
CA ASP A 42 -29.60 -20.97 39.63
C ASP A 42 -30.52 -20.77 38.43
N LEU A 43 -30.02 -21.02 37.22
CA LEU A 43 -30.66 -20.66 35.95
C LEU A 43 -30.27 -21.63 34.83
N VAL A 44 -31.23 -22.04 34.02
CA VAL A 44 -31.04 -22.81 32.80
C VAL A 44 -31.45 -21.97 31.60
N LEU A 45 -30.55 -21.83 30.63
CA LEU A 45 -30.77 -21.09 29.40
C LEU A 45 -30.66 -22.05 28.22
N PHE A 46 -31.69 -22.10 27.38
CA PHE A 46 -31.77 -22.96 26.21
C PHE A 46 -31.80 -22.14 24.92
N THR A 47 -30.73 -22.16 24.11
CA THR A 47 -30.57 -21.24 22.95
C THR A 47 -30.95 -21.82 21.59
N GLY A 48 -32.06 -22.56 21.54
CA GLY A 48 -32.70 -23.00 20.29
C GLY A 48 -32.37 -24.41 19.85
N ASP A 49 -33.09 -24.84 18.81
CA ASP A 49 -33.06 -26.18 18.22
C ASP A 49 -33.40 -27.27 19.25
N MET A 50 -34.53 -27.07 19.94
CA MET A 50 -35.11 -28.04 20.85
C MET A 50 -35.57 -29.29 20.10
N ILE A 51 -36.25 -29.11 18.97
CA ILE A 51 -36.79 -30.20 18.15
C ILE A 51 -36.15 -30.22 16.77
N ASP A 52 -36.11 -31.39 16.12
CA ASP A 52 -35.62 -31.48 14.75
C ASP A 52 -36.73 -31.19 13.73
N LYS A 53 -36.46 -30.28 12.79
CA LYS A 53 -37.29 -29.99 11.60
C LYS A 53 -38.79 -29.86 11.92
N ALA A 54 -39.13 -28.94 12.82
CA ALA A 54 -40.49 -28.68 13.25
C ALA A 54 -41.20 -29.94 13.79
N GLY A 55 -40.45 -30.82 14.46
CA GLY A 55 -41.02 -32.03 15.07
C GLY A 55 -41.59 -33.01 14.04
N LYS A 56 -41.02 -33.05 12.82
CA LYS A 56 -41.49 -33.90 11.71
C LYS A 56 -41.73 -35.36 12.14
N ASP A 57 -40.81 -35.92 12.93
CA ASP A 57 -40.89 -37.28 13.46
C ASP A 57 -42.03 -37.50 14.47
N PHE A 58 -42.48 -36.44 15.14
CA PHE A 58 -43.62 -36.44 16.07
C PHE A 58 -44.94 -36.07 15.37
N GLY A 59 -44.89 -35.68 14.10
CA GLY A 59 -46.01 -35.32 13.25
C GLY A 59 -46.38 -33.83 13.21
N SER A 60 -45.91 -33.03 14.18
CA SER A 60 -46.03 -31.56 14.17
C SER A 60 -45.06 -30.93 15.18
N ALA A 61 -44.80 -29.62 15.06
CA ALA A 61 -43.89 -28.93 15.99
C ALA A 61 -44.51 -28.91 17.39
N LYS A 62 -45.82 -28.68 17.48
CA LYS A 62 -46.57 -28.79 18.75
C LYS A 62 -46.31 -30.10 19.51
N LYS A 63 -46.44 -31.26 18.85
CA LYS A 63 -46.18 -32.57 19.49
C LYS A 63 -44.70 -32.75 19.84
N GLY A 64 -43.80 -32.24 18.99
CA GLY A 64 -42.37 -32.22 19.28
C GLY A 64 -42.05 -31.43 20.56
N PHE A 65 -42.61 -30.23 20.70
CA PHE A 65 -42.40 -29.39 21.88
C PHE A 65 -43.06 -29.95 23.15
N GLU A 66 -44.25 -30.56 23.05
CA GLU A 66 -44.87 -31.31 24.15
C GLU A 66 -43.92 -32.45 24.61
N SER A 67 -43.39 -33.24 23.68
CA SER A 67 -42.40 -34.28 23.97
C SER A 67 -41.13 -33.69 24.61
N PHE A 68 -40.63 -32.55 24.13
CA PHE A 68 -39.47 -31.88 24.69
C PHE A 68 -39.73 -31.38 26.12
N LYS A 69 -40.90 -30.80 26.38
CA LYS A 69 -41.34 -30.37 27.72
C LYS A 69 -41.36 -31.54 28.70
N GLU A 70 -41.99 -32.66 28.31
CA GLU A 70 -42.15 -33.84 29.17
C GLU A 70 -40.84 -34.59 29.42
N ASN A 71 -40.01 -34.76 28.39
CA ASN A 71 -38.82 -35.62 28.48
C ASN A 71 -37.56 -34.87 28.91
N ILE A 72 -37.51 -33.55 28.74
CA ILE A 72 -36.29 -32.75 28.93
C ILE A 72 -36.52 -31.60 29.92
N ILE A 73 -37.45 -30.68 29.66
CA ILE A 73 -37.65 -29.49 30.53
C ILE A 73 -38.05 -29.92 31.95
N LEU A 74 -39.15 -30.65 32.10
CA LEU A 74 -39.65 -31.05 33.43
C LEU A 74 -38.64 -31.93 34.19
N PRO A 75 -38.00 -32.94 33.58
CA PRO A 75 -36.99 -33.73 34.29
C PRO A 75 -35.75 -32.93 34.71
N ILE A 76 -35.29 -31.95 33.90
CA ILE A 76 -34.17 -31.08 34.29
C ILE A 76 -34.58 -30.17 35.45
N LEU A 77 -35.77 -29.58 35.41
CA LEU A 77 -36.29 -28.74 36.49
C LEU A 77 -36.41 -29.53 37.81
N GLU A 78 -36.98 -30.74 37.75
CA GLU A 78 -37.09 -31.64 38.91
C GLU A 78 -35.71 -32.00 39.46
N LYS A 79 -34.77 -32.40 38.58
CA LYS A 79 -33.40 -32.77 38.97
C LYS A 79 -32.63 -31.60 39.60
N LEU A 80 -32.86 -30.39 39.11
CA LEU A 80 -32.21 -29.18 39.61
C LEU A 80 -32.96 -28.51 40.77
N ASN A 81 -34.17 -28.99 41.10
CA ASN A 81 -35.10 -28.37 42.05
C ASN A 81 -35.33 -26.88 41.72
N LEU A 82 -35.65 -26.62 40.45
CA LEU A 82 -35.95 -25.30 39.90
C LEU A 82 -37.41 -25.24 39.44
N ASP A 83 -38.01 -24.05 39.49
CA ASP A 83 -39.31 -23.78 38.91
C ASP A 83 -39.18 -23.31 37.45
N ILE A 84 -40.29 -23.30 36.70
CA ILE A 84 -40.29 -22.98 35.26
C ILE A 84 -39.74 -21.58 34.95
N SER A 85 -39.82 -20.62 35.88
CA SER A 85 -39.23 -19.30 35.66
C SER A 85 -37.70 -19.30 35.55
N ARG A 86 -37.06 -20.42 35.90
CA ARG A 86 -35.61 -20.62 35.85
C ARG A 86 -35.13 -21.41 34.63
N PHE A 87 -36.03 -21.78 33.71
CA PHE A 87 -35.67 -22.42 32.45
C PHE A 87 -36.16 -21.54 31.30
N ILE A 88 -35.28 -20.78 30.66
CA ILE A 88 -35.65 -19.80 29.63
C ILE A 88 -35.24 -20.33 28.25
N ILE A 89 -36.16 -20.26 27.28
CA ILE A 89 -35.96 -20.77 25.92
C ILE A 89 -35.84 -19.65 24.87
N CYS A 90 -35.14 -19.97 23.78
CA CYS A 90 -35.03 -19.17 22.56
C CYS A 90 -35.31 -20.05 21.35
N PRO A 91 -35.99 -19.57 20.29
CA PRO A 91 -36.25 -20.40 19.12
C PRO A 91 -35.01 -20.55 18.25
N GLY A 92 -34.72 -21.78 17.85
CA GLY A 92 -33.79 -22.09 16.77
C GLY A 92 -34.47 -22.20 15.41
N ASN A 93 -33.70 -22.49 14.37
CA ASN A 93 -34.20 -22.56 13.00
C ASN A 93 -34.74 -23.97 12.64
N HIS A 94 -34.51 -24.98 13.48
CA HIS A 94 -35.22 -26.27 13.45
C HIS A 94 -36.52 -26.25 14.25
N ASP A 95 -36.73 -25.25 15.13
CA ASP A 95 -37.93 -25.08 15.95
C ASP A 95 -39.12 -24.47 15.19
N ILE A 96 -38.99 -24.18 13.89
CA ILE A 96 -40.02 -23.54 13.07
C ILE A 96 -40.48 -24.42 11.92
N ASP A 97 -41.77 -24.35 11.58
CA ASP A 97 -42.28 -24.98 10.36
C ASP A 97 -41.97 -24.11 9.14
N ARG A 98 -40.84 -24.38 8.50
CA ARG A 98 -40.38 -23.66 7.31
C ARG A 98 -41.34 -23.71 6.13
N ASN A 99 -42.30 -24.64 6.13
CA ASN A 99 -43.27 -24.79 5.04
C ASN A 99 -44.60 -24.07 5.30
N ALA A 100 -44.77 -23.43 6.46
CA ALA A 100 -46.03 -22.77 6.83
C ALA A 100 -46.32 -21.46 6.07
N ASP A 101 -45.31 -20.90 5.39
CA ASP A 101 -45.45 -19.72 4.53
C ASP A 101 -45.02 -20.09 3.09
N ASP A 102 -45.74 -19.57 2.09
CA ASP A 102 -45.45 -19.88 0.69
C ASP A 102 -44.24 -19.08 0.14
N GLU A 103 -43.71 -19.57 -0.98
CA GLU A 103 -42.53 -18.99 -1.64
C GLU A 103 -42.78 -17.56 -2.16
N ILE A 104 -44.02 -17.22 -2.53
CA ILE A 104 -44.37 -15.89 -3.04
C ILE A 104 -44.31 -14.87 -1.90
N ASP A 105 -44.91 -15.19 -0.76
CA ASP A 105 -44.86 -14.36 0.44
C ASP A 105 -43.42 -14.15 0.93
N GLU A 106 -42.61 -15.20 0.92
CA GLU A 106 -41.18 -15.12 1.26
C GLU A 106 -40.41 -14.19 0.29
N ASN A 107 -40.58 -14.37 -1.02
CA ASN A 107 -39.94 -13.53 -2.03
C ASN A 107 -40.36 -12.06 -1.90
N GLY A 108 -41.64 -11.83 -1.57
CA GLY A 108 -42.19 -10.50 -1.26
C GLY A 108 -41.51 -9.86 -0.04
N ILE A 109 -41.38 -10.60 1.07
CA ILE A 109 -40.66 -10.13 2.27
C ILE A 109 -39.20 -9.82 1.96
N LYS A 110 -38.50 -10.73 1.27
CA LYS A 110 -37.07 -10.60 0.96
C LYS A 110 -36.77 -9.35 0.14
N THR A 111 -37.67 -9.01 -0.79
CA THR A 111 -37.58 -7.81 -1.64
C THR A 111 -37.99 -6.53 -0.88
N THR A 112 -38.92 -6.64 0.06
CA THR A 112 -39.45 -5.48 0.80
C THR A 112 -38.56 -5.07 1.96
N LEU A 113 -38.09 -6.02 2.78
CA LEU A 113 -37.30 -5.77 3.99
C LEU A 113 -35.82 -5.49 3.70
N THR A 114 -35.57 -4.37 3.03
CA THR A 114 -34.25 -3.93 2.55
C THR A 114 -33.65 -2.80 3.39
N SER A 115 -34.41 -2.17 4.30
CA SER A 115 -33.93 -1.09 5.18
C SER A 115 -34.32 -1.33 6.65
N ILE A 116 -33.79 -0.51 7.56
CA ILE A 116 -34.06 -0.63 9.00
C ILE A 116 -35.53 -0.29 9.30
N GLU A 117 -36.02 0.78 8.70
CA GLU A 117 -37.34 1.36 8.91
C GLU A 117 -38.44 0.35 8.53
N LYS A 118 -38.30 -0.30 7.37
CA LYS A 118 -39.25 -1.31 6.90
C LYS A 118 -39.32 -2.53 7.80
N VAL A 119 -38.18 -2.96 8.36
CA VAL A 119 -38.15 -4.09 9.32
C VAL A 119 -38.85 -3.70 10.62
N VAL A 120 -38.60 -2.50 11.13
CA VAL A 120 -39.25 -1.98 12.34
C VAL A 120 -40.76 -1.85 12.13
N GLU A 121 -41.18 -1.29 11.01
CA GLU A 121 -42.60 -1.16 10.63
C GLU A 121 -43.29 -2.51 10.56
N PHE A 122 -42.67 -3.50 9.89
CA PHE A 122 -43.20 -4.86 9.79
C PHE A 122 -43.42 -5.50 11.16
N ILE A 123 -42.41 -5.46 12.03
CA ILE A 123 -42.47 -6.06 13.37
C ILE A 123 -43.51 -5.35 14.24
N ASN A 124 -43.53 -4.02 14.24
CA ASN A 124 -44.51 -3.25 15.01
C ASN A 124 -45.95 -3.54 14.53
N ASN A 125 -46.18 -3.64 13.22
CA ASN A 125 -47.48 -3.99 12.67
C ASN A 125 -47.92 -5.40 13.08
N ALA A 126 -47.02 -6.38 13.04
CA ALA A 126 -47.29 -7.75 13.46
C ALA A 126 -47.67 -7.81 14.96
N ASP A 127 -46.90 -7.16 15.83
CA ASP A 127 -47.19 -7.08 17.27
C ASP A 127 -48.52 -6.34 17.55
N ASN A 128 -48.76 -5.19 16.90
CA ASN A 128 -49.97 -4.37 17.12
C ASN A 128 -51.26 -5.06 16.64
N THR A 129 -51.18 -5.83 15.55
CA THR A 129 -52.32 -6.55 14.98
C THR A 129 -52.45 -7.99 15.49
N ASN A 130 -51.48 -8.45 16.28
CA ASN A 130 -51.33 -9.84 16.71
C ASN A 130 -51.47 -10.85 15.54
N SER A 131 -50.84 -10.52 14.40
CA SER A 131 -50.94 -11.30 13.16
C SER A 131 -49.62 -11.97 12.83
N TYR A 132 -49.69 -13.28 12.55
CA TYR A 132 -48.58 -14.08 12.03
C TYR A 132 -48.46 -14.01 10.49
N GLY A 133 -49.17 -13.08 9.83
CA GLY A 133 -49.17 -12.97 8.37
C GLY A 133 -47.75 -12.90 7.80
N ARG A 134 -47.42 -13.85 6.92
CA ARG A 134 -46.12 -14.03 6.25
C ARG A 134 -44.95 -14.47 7.16
N ILE A 135 -45.26 -14.83 8.41
CA ILE A 135 -44.35 -15.40 9.40
C ILE A 135 -45.02 -16.56 10.16
N ASN A 136 -45.96 -17.28 9.52
CA ASN A 136 -46.71 -18.37 10.14
C ASN A 136 -45.79 -19.48 10.67
N ARG A 137 -44.60 -19.62 10.10
CA ARG A 137 -43.57 -20.59 10.53
C ARG A 137 -43.21 -20.57 12.01
N ILE A 138 -43.30 -19.41 12.68
CA ILE A 138 -42.97 -19.27 14.11
C ILE A 138 -44.18 -19.53 15.03
N LYS A 139 -45.38 -19.65 14.47
CA LYS A 139 -46.63 -19.65 15.23
C LYS A 139 -46.67 -20.77 16.27
N GLU A 140 -46.40 -22.02 15.88
CA GLU A 140 -46.44 -23.15 16.81
C GLU A 140 -45.43 -23.02 17.96
N TYR A 141 -44.24 -22.49 17.68
CA TYR A 141 -43.25 -22.17 18.72
C TYR A 141 -43.78 -21.11 19.69
N LYS A 142 -44.39 -20.03 19.19
CA LYS A 142 -44.90 -18.95 20.05
C LYS A 142 -46.11 -19.37 20.86
N GLU A 143 -46.98 -20.22 20.33
CA GLU A 143 -48.07 -20.85 21.09
C GLU A 143 -47.52 -21.74 22.21
N PHE A 144 -46.48 -22.53 21.94
CA PHE A 144 -45.79 -23.31 22.96
C PHE A 144 -45.11 -22.45 24.03
N GLU A 145 -44.41 -21.38 23.64
CA GLU A 145 -43.80 -20.41 24.55
C GLU A 145 -44.86 -19.77 25.46
N GLN A 146 -46.04 -19.45 24.93
CA GLN A 146 -47.15 -18.90 25.72
C GLN A 146 -47.70 -19.90 26.73
N ASP A 147 -47.94 -21.15 26.35
CA ASP A 147 -48.42 -22.18 27.30
C ASP A 147 -47.36 -22.52 28.36
N LEU A 148 -46.08 -22.58 27.98
CA LEU A 148 -44.99 -22.95 28.89
C LEU A 148 -44.86 -21.96 30.05
N TYR A 149 -45.02 -20.66 29.78
CA TYR A 149 -44.85 -19.61 30.78
C TYR A 149 -46.17 -18.99 31.25
N LYS A 150 -47.34 -19.58 30.96
CA LYS A 150 -48.64 -18.97 31.27
C LYS A 150 -48.79 -18.55 32.74
N ASP A 151 -48.25 -19.36 33.65
CA ASP A 151 -48.34 -19.17 35.11
C ASP A 151 -47.18 -18.34 35.70
N VAL A 152 -46.35 -17.71 34.86
CA VAL A 152 -45.26 -16.81 35.29
C VAL A 152 -45.70 -15.36 35.21
N ASP A 153 -45.68 -14.63 36.34
CA ASP A 153 -46.18 -13.25 36.40
C ASP A 153 -45.20 -12.20 35.82
N GLU A 154 -43.91 -12.26 36.16
CA GLU A 154 -42.91 -11.26 35.74
C GLU A 154 -42.34 -11.51 34.34
N LYS A 155 -43.22 -11.43 33.32
CA LYS A 155 -42.86 -11.56 31.90
C LYS A 155 -43.46 -10.47 30.99
N GLU A 156 -42.78 -10.16 29.89
CA GLU A 156 -43.33 -9.46 28.72
C GLU A 156 -43.26 -10.43 27.52
N GLN A 157 -44.39 -10.65 26.85
CA GLN A 157 -44.48 -11.64 25.77
C GLN A 157 -45.38 -11.15 24.62
N SER A 158 -44.91 -11.31 23.38
CA SER A 158 -45.63 -11.08 22.12
C SER A 158 -45.04 -11.97 21.01
N ILE A 159 -45.42 -11.72 19.75
CA ILE A 159 -44.86 -12.41 18.58
C ILE A 159 -43.34 -12.18 18.49
N PHE A 160 -42.89 -10.95 18.77
CA PHE A 160 -41.48 -10.55 18.66
C PHE A 160 -40.81 -10.17 19.99
N LYS A 161 -41.52 -10.30 21.11
CA LYS A 161 -40.99 -10.03 22.45
C LYS A 161 -41.10 -11.26 23.32
N PHE A 162 -40.04 -11.54 24.06
CA PHE A 162 -40.10 -12.45 25.20
C PHE A 162 -39.00 -12.03 26.18
N SER A 163 -39.40 -11.47 27.31
CA SER A 163 -38.50 -11.05 28.37
C SER A 163 -39.03 -11.46 29.73
N MET A 164 -38.15 -11.85 30.64
CA MET A 164 -38.50 -12.27 31.99
C MET A 164 -37.59 -11.60 33.01
N LYS A 165 -38.13 -11.38 34.22
CA LYS A 165 -37.35 -10.96 35.38
C LYS A 165 -37.38 -12.04 36.45
N ILE A 166 -36.23 -12.29 37.04
CA ILE A 166 -36.08 -13.25 38.13
C ILE A 166 -35.16 -12.68 39.21
N ASN A 167 -35.34 -13.13 40.45
CA ASN A 167 -34.44 -12.77 41.55
C ASN A 167 -33.52 -13.96 41.89
N VAL A 168 -32.21 -13.74 41.93
CA VAL A 168 -31.23 -14.75 42.39
C VAL A 168 -30.30 -14.09 43.40
N GLY A 169 -30.29 -14.59 44.64
CA GLY A 169 -29.38 -14.12 45.68
C GLY A 169 -29.49 -12.61 45.96
N GLY A 170 -30.70 -12.04 45.88
CA GLY A 170 -30.96 -10.62 46.11
C GLY A 170 -30.67 -9.71 44.91
N LYS A 171 -30.23 -10.25 43.77
CA LYS A 171 -30.05 -9.50 42.52
C LYS A 171 -31.19 -9.77 41.55
N THR A 172 -31.64 -8.72 40.88
CA THR A 172 -32.62 -8.79 39.80
C THR A 172 -31.91 -9.12 38.48
N ILE A 173 -32.32 -10.21 37.83
CA ILE A 173 -31.79 -10.64 36.54
C ILE A 173 -32.91 -10.47 35.52
N GLY A 174 -32.63 -9.72 34.46
CA GLY A 174 -33.50 -9.59 33.32
C GLY A 174 -32.98 -10.38 32.14
N ILE A 175 -33.83 -11.19 31.52
CA ILE A 175 -33.46 -12.09 30.43
C ILE A 175 -34.37 -11.81 29.24
N SER A 176 -33.78 -11.48 28.09
CA SER A 176 -34.48 -11.26 26.82
C SER A 176 -34.19 -12.40 25.85
N SER A 177 -35.23 -13.04 25.32
CA SER A 177 -35.10 -14.00 24.23
C SER A 177 -35.39 -13.32 22.89
N LEU A 178 -34.34 -13.23 22.07
CA LEU A 178 -34.37 -12.51 20.80
C LEU A 178 -34.62 -13.51 19.67
N ASN A 179 -35.77 -13.37 19.01
CA ASN A 179 -36.16 -14.27 17.95
C ASN A 179 -35.41 -13.93 16.66
N SER A 180 -34.36 -14.69 16.35
CA SER A 180 -33.66 -14.63 15.06
C SER A 180 -34.30 -15.50 13.98
N SER A 181 -35.09 -16.51 14.37
CA SER A 181 -35.51 -17.60 13.50
C SER A 181 -36.73 -17.28 12.64
N TRP A 182 -37.47 -16.22 12.95
CA TRP A 182 -38.62 -15.76 12.15
C TRP A 182 -38.31 -15.44 10.67
N ARG A 183 -37.03 -15.26 10.30
CA ARG A 183 -36.60 -15.05 8.90
C ARG A 183 -35.98 -16.26 8.22
N CYS A 184 -35.86 -17.38 8.92
CA CYS A 184 -35.33 -18.62 8.34
C CYS A 184 -36.33 -19.18 7.32
N TYR A 185 -35.87 -19.39 6.08
CA TYR A 185 -36.63 -19.97 4.98
C TYR A 185 -35.74 -20.84 4.09
N GLY A 186 -36.22 -22.03 3.71
CA GLY A 186 -35.43 -22.97 2.91
C GLY A 186 -34.14 -23.38 3.62
N ASP A 187 -33.08 -23.67 2.86
CA ASP A 187 -31.79 -24.11 3.42
C ASP A 187 -30.72 -23.00 3.49
N ASN A 188 -31.01 -21.79 2.98
CA ASN A 188 -30.01 -20.73 2.80
C ASN A 188 -30.11 -19.61 3.86
N ASP A 189 -29.92 -19.97 5.13
CA ASP A 189 -30.03 -19.03 6.25
C ASP A 189 -28.81 -18.09 6.36
N PHE A 190 -27.61 -18.53 5.93
CA PHE A 190 -26.38 -17.77 6.08
C PHE A 190 -26.43 -16.40 5.37
N GLN A 191 -26.13 -15.34 6.11
CA GLN A 191 -26.25 -13.93 5.70
C GLN A 191 -27.65 -13.50 5.24
N ASN A 192 -28.70 -14.28 5.53
CA ASN A 192 -30.08 -13.91 5.24
C ASN A 192 -30.93 -13.67 6.50
N ILE A 193 -30.39 -13.93 7.69
CA ILE A 193 -31.05 -13.67 8.97
C ILE A 193 -31.17 -12.17 9.25
N ILE A 194 -32.30 -11.77 9.84
CA ILE A 194 -32.57 -10.40 10.27
C ILE A 194 -33.13 -10.41 11.70
N LEU A 195 -32.50 -9.65 12.59
CA LEU A 195 -33.08 -9.27 13.88
C LEU A 195 -33.59 -7.83 13.76
N GLY A 196 -34.82 -7.58 14.21
CA GLY A 196 -35.36 -6.22 14.28
C GLY A 196 -34.66 -5.41 15.36
N GLU A 197 -34.31 -4.15 15.06
CA GLU A 197 -33.73 -3.27 16.09
C GLU A 197 -34.72 -3.00 17.22
N ASN A 198 -36.00 -2.92 16.88
CA ASN A 198 -37.09 -2.81 17.83
C ASN A 198 -37.24 -4.05 18.73
N GLN A 199 -36.89 -5.26 18.29
CA GLN A 199 -36.82 -6.41 19.19
C GLN A 199 -35.83 -6.15 20.32
N LEU A 200 -34.65 -5.60 20.00
CA LEU A 200 -33.63 -5.29 21.01
C LEU A 200 -34.06 -4.16 21.94
N THR A 201 -34.59 -3.06 21.39
CA THR A 201 -35.00 -1.90 22.20
C THR A 201 -36.19 -2.23 23.10
N ASN A 202 -37.18 -2.94 22.57
CA ASN A 202 -38.41 -3.23 23.30
C ASN A 202 -38.16 -4.23 24.43
N ASN A 203 -37.51 -5.38 24.13
CA ASN A 203 -37.17 -6.36 25.17
C ASN A 203 -36.27 -5.75 26.26
N HIS A 204 -35.27 -4.94 25.86
CA HIS A 204 -34.41 -4.26 26.83
C HIS A 204 -35.17 -3.28 27.73
N SER A 205 -36.16 -2.55 27.20
CA SER A 205 -36.92 -1.57 27.99
C SER A 205 -37.61 -2.20 29.21
N TYR A 206 -38.05 -3.46 29.09
CA TYR A 206 -38.61 -4.20 30.21
C TYR A 206 -37.57 -4.49 31.29
N ILE A 207 -36.36 -4.88 30.90
CA ILE A 207 -35.29 -5.33 31.81
C ILE A 207 -34.25 -4.26 32.16
N GLU A 208 -34.42 -3.02 31.70
CA GLU A 208 -33.42 -1.95 31.77
C GLU A 208 -32.87 -1.74 33.18
N LYS A 209 -33.76 -1.80 34.18
CA LYS A 209 -33.50 -1.57 35.61
C LYS A 209 -32.96 -2.79 36.37
N CYS A 210 -32.75 -3.94 35.70
CA CYS A 210 -32.21 -5.12 36.34
C CYS A 210 -30.69 -5.00 36.57
N ASP A 211 -30.19 -5.66 37.62
CA ASP A 211 -28.77 -5.67 37.99
C ASP A 211 -27.91 -6.44 36.98
N VAL A 212 -28.48 -7.47 36.35
CA VAL A 212 -27.83 -8.28 35.31
C VAL A 212 -28.80 -8.46 34.14
N LYS A 213 -28.35 -8.13 32.93
CA LYS A 213 -29.13 -8.18 31.69
C LYS A 213 -28.56 -9.23 30.76
N ILE A 214 -29.35 -10.24 30.43
CA ILE A 214 -28.95 -11.40 29.62
C ILE A 214 -29.77 -11.40 28.33
N ALA A 215 -29.13 -11.63 27.17
CA ALA A 215 -29.82 -11.89 25.91
C ALA A 215 -29.60 -13.34 25.45
N LEU A 216 -30.64 -13.98 24.94
CA LEU A 216 -30.57 -15.25 24.24
C LEU A 216 -30.82 -15.01 22.75
N ILE A 217 -29.99 -15.55 21.89
CA ILE A 217 -30.18 -15.51 20.43
C ILE A 217 -29.61 -16.77 19.81
N HIS A 218 -30.39 -17.50 19.01
CA HIS A 218 -29.89 -18.77 18.45
C HIS A 218 -28.73 -18.56 17.46
N HIS A 219 -28.92 -17.71 16.46
CA HIS A 219 -27.90 -17.48 15.42
C HIS A 219 -26.82 -16.48 15.86
N GLN A 220 -25.57 -16.78 15.54
CA GLN A 220 -24.45 -15.86 15.72
C GLN A 220 -24.51 -14.65 14.77
N LEU A 221 -23.81 -13.57 15.13
CA LEU A 221 -23.78 -12.30 14.38
C LEU A 221 -23.33 -12.45 12.91
N ASP A 222 -22.56 -13.49 12.59
CA ASP A 222 -22.05 -13.78 11.24
C ASP A 222 -23.14 -14.27 10.27
N TRP A 223 -24.26 -14.77 10.79
CA TRP A 223 -25.39 -15.24 10.01
C TRP A 223 -26.35 -14.12 9.57
N PHE A 224 -26.17 -12.91 10.12
CA PHE A 224 -27.02 -11.76 9.81
C PHE A 224 -26.61 -11.09 8.50
N LYS A 225 -27.57 -10.44 7.83
CA LYS A 225 -27.27 -9.57 6.67
C LYS A 225 -26.19 -8.54 7.03
N LYS A 226 -25.19 -8.39 6.15
CA LYS A 226 -23.99 -7.55 6.34
C LYS A 226 -24.28 -6.12 6.83
N PHE A 227 -25.33 -5.48 6.31
CA PHE A 227 -25.70 -4.10 6.69
C PHE A 227 -26.31 -3.98 8.10
N LYS A 228 -26.77 -5.07 8.72
CA LYS A 228 -27.37 -5.08 10.07
C LYS A 228 -26.41 -5.48 11.18
N ARG A 229 -25.37 -6.27 10.84
CA ARG A 229 -24.44 -6.85 11.83
C ARG A 229 -23.88 -5.80 12.79
N LYS A 230 -23.42 -4.65 12.28
CA LYS A 230 -22.85 -3.57 13.12
C LYS A 230 -23.88 -2.99 14.09
N THR A 231 -25.09 -2.67 13.62
CA THR A 231 -26.16 -2.09 14.46
C THR A 231 -26.60 -3.05 15.55
N ILE A 232 -26.83 -4.33 15.22
CA ILE A 232 -27.25 -5.35 16.18
C ILE A 232 -26.15 -5.61 17.21
N SER A 233 -24.90 -5.75 16.77
CA SER A 233 -23.75 -5.92 17.67
C SER A 233 -23.61 -4.74 18.64
N SER A 234 -23.75 -3.51 18.14
CA SER A 234 -23.71 -2.29 18.96
C SER A 234 -24.79 -2.29 20.04
N HIS A 235 -26.02 -2.66 19.68
CA HIS A 235 -27.11 -2.71 20.64
C HIS A 235 -26.93 -3.81 21.68
N LEU A 236 -26.48 -5.01 21.29
CA LEU A 236 -26.20 -6.09 22.23
C LEU A 236 -25.13 -5.67 23.24
N ASN A 237 -23.99 -5.15 22.75
CA ASN A 237 -22.88 -4.74 23.60
C ASN A 237 -23.24 -3.59 24.55
N ARG A 238 -24.19 -2.72 24.17
CA ARG A 238 -24.65 -1.59 24.98
C ARG A 238 -25.65 -1.94 26.05
N LYS A 239 -26.51 -2.91 25.77
CA LYS A 239 -27.75 -3.12 26.54
C LYS A 239 -27.73 -4.37 27.41
N TYR A 240 -26.79 -5.28 27.16
CA TYR A 240 -26.72 -6.56 27.84
C TYR A 240 -25.33 -6.81 28.40
N ASP A 241 -25.27 -7.47 29.56
CA ASP A 241 -24.04 -7.91 30.19
C ASP A 241 -23.55 -9.23 29.59
N ILE A 242 -24.49 -10.09 29.19
CA ILE A 242 -24.22 -11.43 28.65
C ILE A 242 -25.11 -11.74 27.46
N VAL A 243 -24.54 -12.29 26.38
CA VAL A 243 -25.28 -12.88 25.25
C VAL A 243 -24.97 -14.37 25.16
N PHE A 244 -26.02 -15.18 25.03
CA PHE A 244 -25.96 -16.62 24.82
C PHE A 244 -26.45 -17.00 23.43
N SER A 245 -25.73 -17.89 22.74
CA SER A 245 -26.10 -18.38 21.40
C SER A 245 -25.72 -19.84 21.12
N GLY A 246 -26.26 -20.41 20.04
CA GLY A 246 -26.06 -21.80 19.62
C GLY A 246 -25.71 -21.92 18.12
N HIS A 247 -26.30 -22.92 17.45
CA HIS A 247 -26.31 -23.14 15.99
C HIS A 247 -25.01 -23.65 15.34
N VAL A 248 -23.85 -23.07 15.68
CA VAL A 248 -22.58 -23.41 14.96
C VAL A 248 -21.92 -24.71 15.43
N HIS A 249 -22.51 -25.39 16.43
CA HIS A 249 -22.04 -26.64 17.05
C HIS A 249 -20.60 -26.58 17.62
N ASP A 250 -20.03 -25.38 17.72
CA ASP A 250 -18.70 -25.10 18.24
C ASP A 250 -18.81 -24.18 19.47
N SER A 251 -17.89 -24.34 20.42
CA SER A 251 -17.88 -23.57 21.66
C SER A 251 -17.00 -22.34 21.55
N MET A 252 -17.55 -21.19 21.95
CA MET A 252 -16.83 -19.94 21.95
C MET A 252 -17.24 -19.10 23.14
N SER A 253 -16.27 -18.55 23.86
CA SER A 253 -16.52 -17.57 24.92
C SER A 253 -15.55 -16.42 24.79
N GLN A 254 -16.09 -15.20 24.76
CA GLN A 254 -15.28 -14.00 24.68
C GLN A 254 -15.89 -12.84 25.45
N MET A 255 -15.02 -11.99 25.99
CA MET A 255 -15.42 -10.66 26.44
C MET A 255 -15.27 -9.72 25.25
N THR A 256 -16.35 -9.06 24.85
CA THR A 256 -16.33 -8.01 23.83
C THR A 256 -16.39 -6.66 24.52
N THR A 257 -15.42 -5.80 24.25
CA THR A 257 -15.32 -4.46 24.82
C THR A 257 -15.09 -3.45 23.72
N GLY A 258 -15.93 -2.41 23.67
CA GLY A 258 -15.80 -1.26 22.76
C GLY A 258 -16.54 -0.03 23.30
N PHE A 259 -16.82 0.98 22.47
CA PHE A 259 -17.62 2.15 22.92
C PHE A 259 -19.07 1.84 23.13
N THR A 260 -19.57 0.83 22.41
CA THR A 260 -20.97 0.44 22.52
C THR A 260 -21.22 -0.18 23.89
N GLY A 261 -20.22 -0.79 24.52
CA GLY A 261 -20.27 -1.27 25.89
C GLY A 261 -19.32 -2.45 26.09
N THR A 262 -19.49 -3.13 27.22
CA THR A 262 -18.79 -4.39 27.51
C THR A 262 -19.84 -5.49 27.64
N CYS A 263 -19.69 -6.57 26.88
CA CYS A 263 -20.62 -7.69 26.92
C CYS A 263 -19.88 -9.01 26.76
N PHE A 264 -20.26 -10.00 27.57
CA PHE A 264 -19.73 -11.35 27.50
C PHE A 264 -20.57 -12.20 26.54
N HIS A 265 -19.95 -12.80 25.54
CA HIS A 265 -20.61 -13.68 24.58
C HIS A 265 -20.23 -15.13 24.88
N ASN A 266 -21.22 -16.01 24.98
CA ASN A 266 -21.03 -17.46 25.10
C ASN A 266 -21.84 -18.22 24.05
N VAL A 267 -21.15 -19.11 23.37
CA VAL A 267 -21.68 -20.11 22.43
C VAL A 267 -21.38 -21.47 23.05
N SER A 268 -22.41 -22.30 23.24
CA SER A 268 -22.21 -23.67 23.73
C SER A 268 -22.15 -24.64 22.56
N THR A 269 -21.47 -25.77 22.75
CA THR A 269 -21.54 -26.91 21.82
C THR A 269 -22.96 -27.47 21.76
N SER A 270 -23.29 -28.14 20.67
CA SER A 270 -24.58 -28.83 20.55
C SER A 270 -24.78 -29.81 21.70
N GLY A 271 -25.99 -29.83 22.26
CA GLY A 271 -26.32 -30.65 23.40
C GLY A 271 -26.55 -32.10 23.01
N LEU A 272 -27.41 -32.36 22.03
CA LEU A 272 -27.78 -33.73 21.68
C LEU A 272 -27.94 -33.85 20.16
N ASN A 273 -26.99 -34.51 19.51
CA ASN A 273 -27.04 -34.74 18.07
C ASN A 273 -26.57 -36.15 17.69
N HIS A 274 -25.27 -36.35 17.52
CA HIS A 274 -24.70 -37.67 17.24
C HIS A 274 -23.83 -38.10 18.42
N ILE A 275 -24.40 -38.88 19.34
CA ILE A 275 -23.66 -39.30 20.55
C ILE A 275 -22.51 -40.29 20.28
N ARG A 276 -22.45 -40.89 19.09
CA ARG A 276 -21.50 -41.96 18.72
C ARG A 276 -20.32 -41.48 17.87
N THR A 277 -20.09 -40.17 17.77
CA THR A 277 -18.97 -39.60 16.98
C THR A 277 -18.03 -38.80 17.86
N ASP A 278 -16.73 -39.04 17.67
CA ASP A 278 -15.64 -38.29 18.33
C ASP A 278 -15.16 -37.11 17.49
N SER A 279 -15.86 -36.79 16.40
CA SER A 279 -15.53 -35.63 15.57
C SER A 279 -15.69 -34.35 16.37
N LYS A 280 -14.65 -33.51 16.37
CA LYS A 280 -14.67 -32.17 16.96
C LYS A 280 -15.85 -31.32 16.49
N ASN A 281 -16.27 -31.48 15.24
CA ASN A 281 -17.37 -30.71 14.63
C ASN A 281 -18.77 -31.15 15.10
N TYR A 282 -18.87 -32.23 15.89
CA TYR A 282 -20.13 -32.81 16.35
C TYR A 282 -20.09 -33.19 17.84
N SER A 283 -19.20 -32.57 18.62
CA SER A 283 -19.06 -32.88 20.03
C SER A 283 -20.31 -32.46 20.81
N ASN A 284 -20.95 -33.41 21.49
CA ASN A 284 -22.11 -33.14 22.33
C ASN A 284 -21.64 -32.61 23.70
N GLY A 285 -22.31 -31.61 24.26
CA GLY A 285 -21.83 -30.97 25.47
C GLY A 285 -22.71 -29.85 26.02
N PHE A 286 -22.19 -29.13 27.01
CA PHE A 286 -22.84 -27.95 27.58
C PHE A 286 -21.83 -27.07 28.31
N THR A 287 -22.25 -25.84 28.64
CA THR A 287 -21.42 -24.87 29.37
C THR A 287 -22.07 -24.51 30.71
N VAL A 288 -21.28 -24.51 31.79
CA VAL A 288 -21.69 -23.94 33.10
C VAL A 288 -20.92 -22.66 33.33
N ILE A 289 -21.59 -21.62 33.82
CA ILE A 289 -21.00 -20.28 33.99
C ILE A 289 -21.26 -19.75 35.38
N ASP A 290 -20.19 -19.48 36.11
CA ASP A 290 -20.22 -18.73 37.36
C ASP A 290 -20.04 -17.24 37.04
N TYR A 291 -21.11 -16.45 37.19
CA TYR A 291 -21.10 -15.01 36.96
C TYR A 291 -21.01 -14.22 38.26
N ASN A 292 -19.91 -13.50 38.46
CA ASN A 292 -19.68 -12.59 39.59
C ASN A 292 -18.87 -11.35 39.17
N GLU A 293 -17.86 -10.92 39.95
CA GLU A 293 -16.86 -9.92 39.53
C GLU A 293 -16.01 -10.42 38.35
N SER A 294 -15.74 -11.72 38.32
CA SER A 294 -15.22 -12.44 37.17
C SER A 294 -16.26 -13.42 36.64
N ILE A 295 -16.07 -13.88 35.40
CA ILE A 295 -16.93 -14.84 34.72
C ILE A 295 -16.11 -16.12 34.51
N LYS A 296 -16.48 -17.21 35.17
CA LYS A 296 -15.77 -18.49 35.00
C LYS A 296 -16.66 -19.47 34.25
N CYS A 297 -16.18 -19.93 33.10
CA CYS A 297 -16.87 -20.87 32.23
C CYS A 297 -16.24 -22.26 32.36
N TYR A 298 -17.07 -23.28 32.54
CA TYR A 298 -16.71 -24.69 32.56
C TYR A 298 -17.34 -25.35 31.33
N TYR A 299 -16.52 -25.95 30.48
CA TYR A 299 -16.97 -26.59 29.25
C TYR A 299 -16.98 -28.09 29.43
N PHE A 300 -18.10 -28.73 29.12
CA PHE A 300 -18.27 -30.17 29.25
C PHE A 300 -18.56 -30.79 27.88
N THR A 301 -18.04 -32.00 27.67
CA THR A 301 -18.37 -32.82 26.51
C THR A 301 -18.74 -34.23 26.94
N TYR A 302 -19.64 -34.85 26.20
CA TYR A 302 -20.11 -36.20 26.43
C TYR A 302 -19.11 -37.20 25.86
N ASN A 303 -18.65 -38.12 26.70
CA ASN A 303 -17.89 -39.29 26.29
C ASN A 303 -18.84 -40.50 26.23
N HIS A 304 -19.00 -41.08 25.04
CA HIS A 304 -19.94 -42.18 24.83
C HIS A 304 -19.42 -43.51 25.37
N GLU A 305 -18.12 -43.81 25.20
CA GLU A 305 -17.53 -45.07 25.69
C GLU A 305 -17.67 -45.23 27.20
N HIS A 306 -17.64 -44.12 27.94
CA HIS A 306 -17.78 -44.09 29.39
C HIS A 306 -19.13 -43.60 29.89
N GLU A 307 -20.05 -43.25 28.98
CA GLU A 307 -21.37 -42.66 29.26
C GLU A 307 -21.34 -41.57 30.34
N CYS A 308 -20.40 -40.62 30.24
CA CYS A 308 -20.21 -39.57 31.24
C CYS A 308 -19.82 -38.23 30.61
N PHE A 309 -19.99 -37.15 31.38
CA PHE A 309 -19.52 -35.82 30.97
C PHE A 309 -18.17 -35.51 31.60
N VAL A 310 -17.22 -35.20 30.73
CA VAL A 310 -15.87 -34.80 31.12
C VAL A 310 -15.62 -33.36 30.71
N TYR A 311 -14.58 -32.76 31.29
CA TYR A 311 -14.11 -31.45 30.85
C TYR A 311 -13.70 -31.49 29.39
N ASN A 312 -14.17 -30.52 28.61
CA ASN A 312 -13.82 -30.42 27.20
C ASN A 312 -12.43 -29.76 27.04
N THR A 313 -11.39 -30.59 27.06
CA THR A 313 -10.00 -30.15 26.91
C THR A 313 -9.62 -29.77 25.49
N HIS A 314 -10.50 -30.00 24.50
CA HIS A 314 -10.27 -29.56 23.12
C HIS A 314 -10.49 -28.06 22.92
N ILE A 315 -11.34 -27.42 23.76
CA ILE A 315 -11.59 -25.98 23.72
C ILE A 315 -10.53 -25.23 24.53
N VAL A 316 -10.30 -25.66 25.78
CA VAL A 316 -9.30 -25.08 26.69
C VAL A 316 -8.59 -26.23 27.42
N PRO A 317 -7.25 -26.26 27.51
CA PRO A 317 -6.51 -27.38 28.11
C PRO A 317 -6.98 -27.78 29.52
N THR A 318 -7.47 -26.83 30.31
CA THR A 318 -7.96 -27.04 31.68
C THR A 318 -9.44 -27.43 31.76
N GLY A 319 -10.20 -27.35 30.66
CA GLY A 319 -11.66 -27.55 30.65
C GLY A 319 -12.49 -26.38 31.18
N PHE A 320 -11.84 -25.35 31.73
CA PHE A 320 -12.49 -24.14 32.23
C PHE A 320 -11.61 -22.91 32.00
N LYS A 321 -12.23 -21.74 31.89
CA LYS A 321 -11.54 -20.45 31.70
C LYS A 321 -12.23 -19.33 32.47
N THR A 322 -11.44 -18.47 33.08
CA THR A 322 -11.93 -17.27 33.79
C THR A 322 -11.69 -16.03 32.94
N TYR A 323 -12.71 -15.19 32.82
CA TYR A 323 -12.70 -13.89 32.16
C TYR A 323 -12.89 -12.82 33.22
N ASN A 324 -12.00 -11.83 33.25
CA ASN A 324 -12.15 -10.67 34.12
C ASN A 324 -13.05 -9.66 33.42
N LYS A 325 -14.02 -9.10 34.14
CA LYS A 325 -14.73 -7.91 33.66
C LYS A 325 -13.70 -6.78 33.56
N PRO A 326 -13.58 -6.09 32.41
CA PRO A 326 -12.76 -4.89 32.34
C PRO A 326 -13.26 -3.91 33.41
N VAL A 327 -12.32 -3.27 34.10
CA VAL A 327 -12.65 -2.17 35.01
C VAL A 327 -13.43 -1.16 34.18
N VAL A 328 -14.67 -0.89 34.58
CA VAL A 328 -15.52 0.08 33.90
C VAL A 328 -14.88 1.45 34.10
N GLU A 329 -14.07 1.89 33.13
CA GLU A 329 -13.85 3.32 32.91
C GLU A 329 -15.25 3.93 32.79
N SER A 330 -15.53 4.99 33.56
CA SER A 330 -16.88 5.56 33.67
C SER A 330 -17.50 5.79 32.28
N ASP A 331 -18.78 5.44 32.11
CA ASP A 331 -19.55 5.58 30.85
C ASP A 331 -19.39 6.98 30.21
N ASP A 332 -19.06 7.97 31.02
CA ASP A 332 -18.75 9.33 30.63
C ASP A 332 -17.52 9.45 29.71
N ILE A 333 -16.39 8.79 30.03
CA ILE A 333 -15.16 8.91 29.22
C ILE A 333 -15.35 8.29 27.82
N LYS A 334 -16.01 7.13 27.73
CA LYS A 334 -16.31 6.50 26.43
C LYS A 334 -17.22 7.38 25.57
N SER A 335 -18.22 8.02 26.19
CA SER A 335 -19.08 9.00 25.52
C SER A 335 -18.27 10.18 24.98
N LEU A 336 -17.37 10.74 25.79
CA LEU A 336 -16.49 11.84 25.39
C LEU A 336 -15.56 11.47 24.23
N ILE A 337 -14.99 10.26 24.24
CA ILE A 337 -14.18 9.76 23.11
C ILE A 337 -15.03 9.69 21.84
N SER A 338 -16.22 9.11 21.91
CA SER A 338 -17.09 9.00 20.73
C SER A 338 -17.50 10.36 20.16
N ILE A 339 -17.79 11.34 21.02
CA ILE A 339 -18.10 12.71 20.59
C ILE A 339 -16.89 13.32 19.87
N ALA A 340 -15.69 13.21 20.45
CA ALA A 340 -14.47 13.72 19.84
C ALA A 340 -14.18 13.06 18.49
N ILE A 341 -14.32 11.73 18.37
CA ILE A 341 -14.09 11.02 17.11
C ILE A 341 -15.07 11.49 16.02
N ASN A 342 -16.36 11.66 16.34
CA ASN A 342 -17.34 12.14 15.37
C ASN A 342 -17.04 13.56 14.90
N ASN A 343 -16.68 14.46 15.82
CA ASN A 343 -16.25 15.82 15.47
C ASN A 343 -15.01 15.79 14.57
N ILE A 344 -14.01 14.94 14.90
CA ILE A 344 -12.79 14.85 14.09
C ILE A 344 -13.09 14.34 12.68
N ARG A 345 -13.99 13.35 12.55
CA ARG A 345 -14.42 12.82 11.25
C ARG A 345 -15.11 13.88 10.41
N GLU A 346 -15.98 14.69 11.02
CA GLU A 346 -16.70 15.78 10.35
C GLU A 346 -15.76 16.90 9.90
N ASP A 347 -14.84 17.32 10.76
CA ASP A 347 -14.05 18.54 10.55
C ASP A 347 -12.76 18.29 9.73
N HIS A 348 -12.13 17.13 9.84
CA HIS A 348 -10.74 16.94 9.37
C HIS A 348 -10.54 15.85 8.30
N THR A 349 -11.48 14.92 8.10
CA THR A 349 -11.28 13.82 7.11
C THR A 349 -11.10 14.35 5.69
N ASP A 350 -11.89 15.37 5.31
CA ASP A 350 -11.82 16.01 4.01
C ASP A 350 -10.45 16.66 3.73
N GLU A 351 -9.84 17.28 4.75
CA GLU A 351 -8.49 17.85 4.63
C GLU A 351 -7.45 16.75 4.42
N MET A 352 -7.55 15.66 5.21
CA MET A 352 -6.63 14.53 5.11
C MET A 352 -6.72 13.85 3.73
N ASP A 353 -7.92 13.67 3.20
CA ASP A 353 -8.13 13.07 1.88
C ASP A 353 -7.62 13.98 0.74
N LYS A 354 -7.82 15.30 0.85
CA LYS A 354 -7.30 16.30 -0.10
C LYS A 354 -5.77 16.42 -0.10
N HIS A 355 -5.09 15.89 0.91
CA HIS A 355 -3.62 15.87 0.97
C HIS A 355 -3.00 14.95 -0.08
N PHE A 356 -3.74 13.97 -0.61
CA PHE A 356 -3.24 13.00 -1.58
C PHE A 356 -3.56 13.43 -3.02
N ILE A 357 -2.60 13.22 -3.94
CA ILE A 357 -2.75 13.58 -5.35
C ILE A 357 -3.65 12.55 -6.05
N GLN A 358 -4.57 13.02 -6.90
CA GLN A 358 -5.51 12.17 -7.65
C GLN A 358 -5.07 11.97 -9.11
N GLY A 359 -5.13 10.73 -9.61
CA GLY A 359 -4.92 10.37 -11.02
C GLY A 359 -6.22 10.24 -11.83
N LYS A 360 -6.13 9.74 -13.08
CA LYS A 360 -7.27 9.59 -14.02
C LYS A 360 -8.32 8.55 -13.62
N ASN A 361 -8.11 7.77 -12.55
CA ASN A 361 -9.02 6.76 -12.05
C ASN A 361 -10.25 7.40 -11.35
N LYS A 362 -11.07 8.14 -12.12
CA LYS A 362 -12.22 8.95 -11.68
C LYS A 362 -13.37 8.17 -11.03
N SER A 363 -13.26 6.84 -10.92
CA SER A 363 -14.31 5.96 -10.41
C SER A 363 -14.18 5.62 -8.91
N LYS A 364 -13.15 6.09 -8.20
CA LYS A 364 -12.98 5.87 -6.75
C LYS A 364 -12.80 7.19 -6.02
N ASN A 365 -13.57 7.43 -4.96
CA ASN A 365 -13.28 8.50 -4.01
C ASN A 365 -11.89 8.24 -3.42
N VAL A 366 -10.95 9.17 -3.62
CA VAL A 366 -9.59 9.08 -3.06
C VAL A 366 -9.69 9.33 -1.56
N THR A 367 -9.21 8.38 -0.78
CA THR A 367 -9.17 8.45 0.68
C THR A 367 -7.76 8.14 1.15
N VAL A 368 -7.36 8.61 2.33
CA VAL A 368 -6.05 8.28 2.92
C VAL A 368 -5.76 6.77 2.85
N LYS A 369 -6.76 5.91 3.15
CA LYS A 369 -6.60 4.45 3.15
C LYS A 369 -6.30 3.84 1.78
N ASN A 370 -6.86 4.41 0.70
CA ASN A 370 -6.69 3.82 -0.63
C ASN A 370 -5.54 4.44 -1.43
N ALA A 371 -5.09 5.64 -1.08
CA ALA A 371 -4.01 6.36 -1.74
C ALA A 371 -2.65 6.21 -1.04
N PHE A 372 -2.64 5.96 0.27
CA PHE A 372 -1.39 5.84 1.00
C PHE A 372 -0.68 4.52 0.70
N VAL A 373 0.61 4.63 0.38
CA VAL A 373 1.55 3.52 0.30
C VAL A 373 2.53 3.63 1.46
N PHE A 374 2.65 2.55 2.24
CA PHE A 374 3.50 2.55 3.44
C PHE A 374 4.98 2.53 3.04
N PRO A 375 5.76 3.58 3.36
CA PRO A 375 7.17 3.65 2.99
C PRO A 375 8.00 2.63 3.80
N PRO A 376 9.21 2.27 3.35
CA PRO A 376 10.10 1.49 4.18
C PRO A 376 10.52 2.30 5.42
N ILE A 377 10.40 1.69 6.60
CA ILE A 377 10.75 2.31 7.89
C ILE A 377 11.58 1.30 8.69
N ASP A 378 12.68 1.75 9.27
CA ASP A 378 13.55 0.94 10.14
C ASP A 378 13.93 1.71 11.42
N ASP A 379 14.59 1.03 12.36
CA ASP A 379 15.06 1.61 13.63
C ASP A 379 16.51 2.11 13.60
N GLY A 380 17.14 2.15 12.42
CA GLY A 380 18.51 2.63 12.21
C GLY A 380 19.63 1.70 12.71
N LYS A 381 19.34 0.53 13.28
CA LYS A 381 20.36 -0.35 13.88
C LYS A 381 21.23 -1.11 12.86
N SER A 382 20.68 -1.41 11.69
CA SER A 382 21.33 -2.28 10.69
C SER A 382 22.58 -1.72 10.01
N ASN A 383 22.86 -0.42 10.15
CA ASN A 383 24.02 0.22 9.53
C ASN A 383 25.29 0.22 10.42
N TYR A 384 25.15 -0.17 11.70
CA TYR A 384 26.25 -0.11 12.69
C TYR A 384 26.60 -1.46 13.30
N TYR A 385 25.67 -2.40 13.31
CA TYR A 385 25.83 -3.76 13.81
C TYR A 385 25.55 -4.71 12.64
N ASP A 386 26.27 -5.82 12.52
CA ASP A 386 26.00 -6.91 11.56
C ASP A 386 24.66 -7.63 11.91
N GLU A 387 23.60 -6.85 12.10
CA GLU A 387 22.25 -7.26 12.46
C GLU A 387 21.34 -7.15 11.24
N GLU A 388 20.35 -8.04 11.14
CA GLU A 388 19.37 -8.04 10.06
C GLU A 388 18.62 -6.69 9.99
N GLN A 389 18.32 -6.22 8.77
CA GLN A 389 17.51 -5.01 8.55
C GLN A 389 16.16 -5.14 9.29
N THR A 390 15.94 -4.26 10.25
CA THR A 390 14.66 -4.16 10.96
C THR A 390 13.62 -3.49 10.07
N GLN A 391 12.37 -3.94 10.12
CA GLN A 391 11.26 -3.32 9.39
C GLN A 391 10.14 -2.98 10.37
N THR A 392 9.83 -1.68 10.50
CA THR A 392 8.71 -1.21 11.32
C THR A 392 7.44 -1.22 10.48
N THR A 393 6.43 -1.99 10.89
CA THR A 393 5.14 -2.05 10.19
C THR A 393 4.09 -1.15 10.85
N LEU A 394 2.99 -0.87 10.13
CA LEU A 394 1.85 -0.13 10.70
C LEU A 394 1.28 -0.81 11.96
N GLN A 395 1.23 -2.14 11.98
CA GLN A 395 0.72 -2.90 13.12
C GLN A 395 1.62 -2.74 14.36
N ASP A 396 2.93 -2.66 14.18
CA ASP A 396 3.88 -2.45 15.28
C ASP A 396 3.67 -1.07 15.92
N ILE A 397 3.47 -0.05 15.09
CA ILE A 397 3.18 1.32 15.53
C ILE A 397 1.85 1.37 16.29
N LEU A 398 0.80 0.71 15.80
CA LEU A 398 -0.54 0.75 16.42
C LEU A 398 -0.60 -0.01 17.75
N LYS A 399 0.14 -1.11 17.89
CA LYS A 399 0.17 -1.95 19.11
C LYS A 399 1.13 -1.45 20.18
N SER A 400 2.18 -0.71 19.81
CA SER A 400 3.14 -0.21 20.79
C SER A 400 2.53 0.92 21.65
N PRO A 401 2.77 0.92 22.98
CA PRO A 401 2.40 2.04 23.84
C PRO A 401 3.41 3.19 23.79
N ASP A 402 4.57 3.00 23.16
CA ASP A 402 5.69 3.94 23.22
C ASP A 402 5.42 5.20 22.39
N ASN A 403 6.09 6.29 22.76
CA ASN A 403 6.13 7.48 21.92
C ASN A 403 7.02 7.21 20.71
N PHE A 404 6.63 7.67 19.52
CA PHE A 404 7.40 7.48 18.28
C PHE A 404 7.90 8.82 17.77
N LEU A 405 9.14 8.86 17.30
CA LEU A 405 9.67 9.98 16.53
C LEU A 405 10.15 9.46 15.17
N PHE A 406 9.39 9.80 14.12
CA PHE A 406 9.73 9.45 12.75
C PHE A 406 10.68 10.49 12.15
N LEU A 407 11.91 10.09 11.88
CA LEU A 407 12.94 10.91 11.25
C LEU A 407 12.96 10.68 9.75
N GLY A 408 13.12 11.74 8.98
CA GLY A 408 13.36 11.60 7.54
C GLY A 408 13.47 12.94 6.83
N GLN A 409 13.96 12.90 5.60
CA GLN A 409 14.12 14.08 4.75
C GLN A 409 12.77 14.75 4.45
N GLN A 410 12.78 16.00 4.01
CA GLN A 410 11.53 16.64 3.57
C GLN A 410 10.88 15.82 2.44
N GLU A 411 9.55 15.84 2.37
CA GLU A 411 8.76 15.18 1.30
C GLU A 411 8.81 13.65 1.26
N VAL A 412 9.47 12.99 2.22
CA VAL A 412 9.47 11.51 2.35
C VAL A 412 8.11 10.93 2.79
N GLY A 413 7.09 11.76 2.99
CA GLY A 413 5.73 11.32 3.37
C GLY A 413 5.44 11.30 4.88
N LYS A 414 6.19 12.05 5.69
CA LYS A 414 6.00 12.16 7.16
C LYS A 414 4.57 12.52 7.57
N LYS A 415 4.02 13.61 7.03
CA LYS A 415 2.63 14.03 7.28
C LYS A 415 1.61 13.00 6.82
N SER A 416 1.82 12.43 5.62
CA SER A 416 0.98 11.37 5.06
C SER A 416 0.96 10.11 5.93
N LEU A 417 2.09 9.75 6.56
CA LEU A 417 2.17 8.64 7.52
C LEU A 417 1.34 8.94 8.77
N LEU A 418 1.44 10.15 9.34
CA LEU A 418 0.61 10.54 10.49
C LEU A 418 -0.88 10.46 10.13
N PHE A 419 -1.29 11.01 8.98
CA PHE A 419 -2.67 10.91 8.50
C PHE A 419 -3.13 9.46 8.36
N ARG A 420 -2.31 8.58 7.78
CA ARG A 420 -2.65 7.16 7.68
C ARG A 420 -2.91 6.51 9.04
N ILE A 421 -2.08 6.82 10.03
CA ILE A 421 -2.22 6.29 11.39
C ILE A 421 -3.46 6.87 12.07
N ILE A 422 -3.70 8.18 11.94
CA ILE A 422 -4.90 8.86 12.45
C ILE A 422 -6.16 8.20 11.88
N THR A 423 -6.24 7.99 10.56
CA THR A 423 -7.40 7.34 9.93
C THR A 423 -7.63 5.93 10.48
N GLU A 424 -6.59 5.18 10.84
CA GLU A 424 -6.77 3.87 11.48
C GLU A 424 -7.36 3.99 12.88
N TYR A 425 -6.89 4.94 13.69
CA TYR A 425 -7.48 5.22 15.00
C TYR A 425 -8.91 5.74 14.91
N LEU A 426 -9.26 6.50 13.87
CA LEU A 426 -10.63 6.93 13.64
C LEU A 426 -11.52 5.74 13.27
N ASP A 427 -11.11 4.89 12.34
CA ASP A 427 -11.94 3.79 11.84
C ASP A 427 -12.13 2.68 12.89
N GLU A 428 -11.04 2.29 13.53
CA GLU A 428 -11.01 1.23 14.55
C GLU A 428 -11.02 1.82 15.96
N TYR A 429 -11.65 3.01 16.12
CA TYR A 429 -11.71 3.68 17.41
C TYR A 429 -12.22 2.72 18.50
N GLU A 430 -13.14 1.78 18.18
CA GLU A 430 -13.79 0.91 19.18
C GLU A 430 -12.83 -0.08 19.82
N VAL A 431 -11.79 -0.43 19.07
CA VAL A 431 -10.73 -1.32 19.50
C VAL A 431 -9.71 -0.54 20.34
N TYR A 432 -9.31 0.63 19.85
CA TYR A 432 -8.21 1.38 20.46
C TYR A 432 -8.64 2.24 21.65
N ASN A 433 -9.87 2.73 21.68
CA ASN A 433 -10.40 3.69 22.65
C ASN A 433 -9.49 4.94 22.82
N LYS A 434 -8.98 5.47 21.70
CA LYS A 434 -8.10 6.65 21.67
C LYS A 434 -8.65 7.75 20.78
N ILE A 435 -8.40 9.01 21.16
CA ILE A 435 -8.71 10.22 20.39
C ILE A 435 -7.41 10.68 19.71
N PRO A 436 -7.28 10.54 18.38
CA PRO A 436 -6.12 11.05 17.66
C PRO A 436 -6.25 12.56 17.44
N VAL A 437 -5.26 13.34 17.88
CA VAL A 437 -5.24 14.80 17.69
C VAL A 437 -4.01 15.18 16.86
N PHE A 438 -4.24 15.75 15.68
CA PHE A 438 -3.18 16.24 14.80
C PHE A 438 -2.77 17.67 15.16
N ILE A 439 -1.46 17.94 15.19
CA ILE A 439 -0.89 19.26 15.46
C ILE A 439 0.28 19.49 14.50
N ASP A 440 0.22 20.55 13.69
CA ASP A 440 1.44 21.06 13.04
C ASP A 440 2.21 21.92 14.04
N PHE A 441 3.40 21.49 14.43
CA PHE A 441 4.20 22.16 15.44
C PHE A 441 4.55 23.61 15.04
N LYS A 442 4.63 23.90 13.73
CA LYS A 442 4.88 25.25 13.21
C LYS A 442 3.73 26.22 13.55
N GLU A 443 2.50 25.71 13.63
CA GLU A 443 1.29 26.52 13.83
C GLU A 443 0.96 26.76 15.31
N VAL A 444 1.61 26.04 16.22
CA VAL A 444 1.41 26.15 17.68
C VAL A 444 1.61 27.59 18.18
N LYS A 445 2.57 28.33 17.60
CA LYS A 445 2.88 29.73 17.96
C LYS A 445 2.90 29.94 19.47
N ASN A 446 1.95 30.70 20.03
CA ASN A 446 1.81 30.97 21.48
C ASN A 446 0.59 30.28 22.12
N LYS A 447 -0.12 29.39 21.41
CA LYS A 447 -1.29 28.65 21.95
C LYS A 447 -0.86 27.53 22.90
N ASP A 448 -1.59 27.34 23.99
CA ASP A 448 -1.40 26.19 24.89
C ASP A 448 -1.95 24.90 24.24
N PHE A 449 -1.32 23.75 24.52
CA PHE A 449 -1.71 22.46 23.95
C PHE A 449 -3.15 22.07 24.30
N ILE A 450 -3.64 22.42 25.49
CA ILE A 450 -5.05 22.17 25.86
C ILE A 450 -5.99 22.94 24.94
N THR A 451 -5.65 24.19 24.59
CA THR A 451 -6.44 25.01 23.67
C THR A 451 -6.44 24.42 22.26
N ILE A 452 -5.30 23.93 21.79
CA ILE A 452 -5.19 23.29 20.46
C ILE A 452 -6.05 22.01 20.41
N ILE A 453 -5.95 21.16 21.43
CA ILE A 453 -6.78 19.95 21.56
C ILE A 453 -8.26 20.30 21.60
N LYS A 454 -8.62 21.40 22.27
CA LYS A 454 -10.00 21.90 22.35
C LYS A 454 -10.54 22.28 20.99
N GLU A 455 -9.79 23.09 20.25
CA GLU A 455 -10.15 23.52 18.91
C GLU A 455 -10.29 22.30 17.97
N TYR A 456 -9.39 21.32 18.08
CA TYR A 456 -9.38 20.14 17.23
C TYR A 456 -10.53 19.14 17.51
N THR A 457 -10.90 18.96 18.79
CA THR A 457 -11.89 17.95 19.22
C THR A 457 -13.29 18.51 19.49
N ARG A 458 -13.43 19.83 19.60
CA ARG A 458 -14.63 20.56 20.04
C ARG A 458 -15.17 20.16 21.42
N LEU A 459 -14.33 19.55 22.26
CA LEU A 459 -14.69 19.25 23.65
C LEU A 459 -14.60 20.50 24.55
N SER A 460 -15.26 20.48 25.71
CA SER A 460 -15.08 21.52 26.73
C SER A 460 -13.72 21.36 27.43
N THR A 461 -13.18 22.43 28.02
CA THR A 461 -11.90 22.38 28.75
C THR A 461 -11.92 21.35 29.89
N GLU A 462 -13.06 21.21 30.58
CA GLU A 462 -13.25 20.22 31.65
C GLU A 462 -13.18 18.79 31.10
N ASN A 463 -13.90 18.51 30.01
CA ASN A 463 -13.90 17.20 29.38
C ASN A 463 -12.53 16.82 28.83
N ILE A 464 -11.78 17.79 28.29
CA ILE A 464 -10.40 17.58 27.81
C ILE A 464 -9.49 17.13 28.95
N LYS A 465 -9.53 17.78 30.10
CA LYS A 465 -8.73 17.38 31.26
C LYS A 465 -9.03 15.94 31.67
N ARG A 466 -10.31 15.55 31.69
CA ARG A 466 -10.74 14.18 32.04
C ARG A 466 -10.18 13.14 31.06
N VAL A 467 -10.26 13.39 29.75
CA VAL A 467 -9.71 12.45 28.76
C VAL A 467 -8.18 12.44 28.72
N LEU A 468 -7.53 13.55 29.07
CA LEU A 468 -6.07 13.65 29.22
C LEU A 468 -5.57 12.87 30.44
N GLU A 469 -6.21 13.02 31.60
CA GLU A 469 -5.89 12.30 32.84
C GLU A 469 -6.08 10.78 32.70
N ASN A 470 -7.06 10.36 31.88
CA ASN A 470 -7.26 8.97 31.52
C ASN A 470 -6.21 8.44 30.52
N GLY A 471 -5.50 9.33 29.83
CA GLY A 471 -4.57 8.96 28.75
C GLY A 471 -5.29 8.51 27.48
N SER A 472 -6.53 8.96 27.26
CA SER A 472 -7.34 8.60 26.08
C SER A 472 -6.93 9.36 24.82
N ILE A 473 -6.04 10.35 24.91
CA ILE A 473 -5.55 11.12 23.76
C ILE A 473 -4.22 10.56 23.23
N ILE A 474 -4.06 10.58 21.90
CA ILE A 474 -2.77 10.44 21.23
C ILE A 474 -2.50 11.73 20.46
N LEU A 475 -1.33 12.34 20.68
CA LEU A 475 -0.89 13.51 19.94
C LEU A 475 -0.05 13.11 18.73
N PHE A 476 -0.49 13.53 17.54
CA PHE A 476 0.22 13.41 16.28
C PHE A 476 0.86 14.76 15.94
N ILE A 477 2.15 14.92 16.20
CA ILE A 477 2.85 16.20 16.05
C ILE A 477 3.69 16.18 14.76
N ASP A 478 3.26 16.91 13.74
CA ASP A 478 4.06 17.10 12.53
C ASP A 478 5.09 18.22 12.72
N ASN A 479 6.24 18.13 12.05
CA ASN A 479 7.29 19.16 12.03
C ASN A 479 7.91 19.49 13.41
N LEU A 480 7.96 18.55 14.35
CA LEU A 480 8.68 18.75 15.60
C LEU A 480 10.15 19.06 15.28
N SER A 481 10.69 20.10 15.93
CA SER A 481 12.07 20.53 15.71
C SER A 481 12.65 21.10 16.99
N TYR A 482 13.83 20.58 17.37
CA TYR A 482 14.65 21.08 18.48
C TYR A 482 15.74 22.03 18.01
N ASN A 483 15.77 22.36 16.71
CA ASN A 483 16.73 23.26 16.13
C ASN A 483 16.49 24.71 16.61
N GLU A 484 17.49 25.27 17.30
CA GLU A 484 17.45 26.63 17.86
C GLU A 484 17.18 27.70 16.80
N ALA A 485 17.61 27.50 15.55
CA ALA A 485 17.40 28.44 14.45
C ALA A 485 15.92 28.59 14.06
N ARG A 486 15.04 27.64 14.40
CA ARG A 486 13.59 27.75 14.13
C ARG A 486 12.83 28.55 15.19
N ASN A 487 13.49 28.97 16.27
CA ASN A 487 12.92 29.77 17.35
C ASN A 487 11.66 29.15 18.00
N PHE A 488 11.61 27.82 18.11
CA PHE A 488 10.49 27.08 18.72
C PHE A 488 10.63 26.86 20.23
N ASN A 489 11.60 27.49 20.88
CA ASN A 489 11.93 27.27 22.30
C ASN A 489 10.70 27.36 23.23
N ASN A 490 9.85 28.36 23.04
CA ASN A 490 8.64 28.52 23.84
C ASN A 490 7.61 27.38 23.62
N GLN A 491 7.50 26.85 22.40
CA GLN A 491 6.62 25.73 22.07
C GLN A 491 7.16 24.43 22.66
N ILE A 492 8.47 24.20 22.54
CA ILE A 492 9.18 23.04 23.10
C ILE A 492 9.02 22.97 24.62
N VAL A 493 9.24 24.10 25.31
CA VAL A 493 9.07 24.16 26.77
C VAL A 493 7.64 23.80 27.19
N ARG A 494 6.63 24.27 26.44
CA ARG A 494 5.22 23.94 26.70
C ARG A 494 4.89 22.48 26.39
N LEU A 495 5.45 21.92 25.32
CA LEU A 495 5.29 20.50 24.99
C LEU A 495 5.89 19.62 26.11
N HIS A 496 7.07 19.97 26.61
CA HIS A 496 7.68 19.25 27.72
C HIS A 496 6.88 19.37 29.01
N ARG A 497 6.37 20.56 29.33
CA ARG A 497 5.46 20.76 30.47
C ARG A 497 4.21 19.90 30.33
N PHE A 498 3.59 19.90 29.16
CA PHE A 498 2.40 19.10 28.87
C PHE A 498 2.67 17.59 29.02
N ASN A 499 3.80 17.09 28.50
CA ASN A 499 4.17 15.68 28.62
C ASN A 499 4.43 15.27 30.09
N ILE A 500 4.96 16.17 30.91
CA ILE A 500 5.16 15.92 32.35
C ILE A 500 3.80 15.88 33.07
N GLU A 501 2.90 16.80 32.75
CA GLU A 501 1.57 16.88 33.38
C GLU A 501 0.67 15.70 32.99
N TYR A 502 0.76 15.23 31.74
CA TYR A 502 -0.07 14.16 31.18
C TYR A 502 0.77 13.01 30.63
N ILE A 503 1.59 12.39 31.48
CA ILE A 503 2.56 11.34 31.09
C ILE A 503 1.95 10.10 30.41
N LYS A 504 0.63 9.85 30.58
CA LYS A 504 -0.11 8.76 29.94
C LYS A 504 -0.47 9.03 28.48
N VAL A 505 -0.36 10.28 28.02
CA VAL A 505 -0.67 10.66 26.64
C VAL A 505 0.47 10.22 25.74
N ARG A 506 0.16 9.39 24.76
CA ARG A 506 1.13 8.94 23.75
C ARG A 506 1.37 10.04 22.73
N ILE A 507 2.63 10.24 22.33
CA ILE A 507 3.06 11.22 21.34
C ILE A 507 3.71 10.48 20.17
N ILE A 508 3.17 10.68 18.97
CA ILE A 508 3.74 10.23 17.70
C ILE A 508 4.10 11.50 16.93
N ALA A 509 5.39 11.73 16.73
CA ALA A 509 5.88 12.96 16.14
C ALA A 509 6.73 12.68 14.89
N THR A 510 6.86 13.69 14.03
CA THR A 510 7.77 13.67 12.89
C THR A 510 8.88 14.69 13.09
N TYR A 511 10.09 14.33 12.69
CA TYR A 511 11.27 15.19 12.75
C TYR A 511 11.93 15.24 11.38
N GLU A 512 12.23 16.44 10.91
CA GLU A 512 12.97 16.60 9.67
C GLU A 512 14.46 16.34 9.89
N TYR A 513 14.99 15.32 9.23
CA TYR A 513 16.39 14.95 9.38
C TYR A 513 17.02 14.48 8.07
N ASP A 514 18.13 15.12 7.72
CA ASP A 514 18.92 14.81 6.53
C ASP A 514 20.24 14.10 6.88
N GLY A 515 20.52 13.67 8.11
CA GLY A 515 21.82 13.05 8.43
C GLY A 515 21.88 11.53 8.19
N ILE A 516 23.09 10.97 8.34
CA ILE A 516 23.37 9.52 8.21
C ILE A 516 23.03 8.88 9.56
N ASP A 517 21.83 8.34 9.73
CA ASP A 517 21.36 7.38 10.77
C ASP A 517 21.86 7.53 12.22
N ILE A 518 22.35 8.72 12.55
CA ILE A 518 22.80 9.17 13.86
C ILE A 518 21.72 10.13 14.34
N LEU A 519 21.37 10.11 15.63
CA LEU A 519 20.42 11.09 16.14
C LEU A 519 21.01 12.51 16.11
N PRO A 520 20.24 13.54 15.70
CA PRO A 520 20.66 14.94 15.83
C PRO A 520 21.07 15.28 17.26
N ARG A 521 22.17 16.03 17.41
CA ARG A 521 22.67 16.45 18.72
C ARG A 521 21.64 17.26 19.51
N GLU A 522 20.84 18.05 18.81
CA GLU A 522 19.78 18.88 19.38
C GLU A 522 18.69 18.02 20.03
N ILE A 523 18.35 16.87 19.43
CA ILE A 523 17.41 15.91 20.04
C ILE A 523 18.03 15.35 21.31
N ILE A 524 19.30 14.91 21.26
CA ILE A 524 20.01 14.32 22.41
C ILE A 524 20.09 15.32 23.58
N ASN A 525 20.36 16.59 23.28
CA ASN A 525 20.61 17.60 24.30
C ASN A 525 19.32 18.22 24.88
N HIS A 526 18.27 18.35 24.06
CA HIS A 526 17.10 19.15 24.43
C HIS A 526 15.80 18.35 24.56
N CYS A 527 15.69 17.17 23.95
CA CYS A 527 14.48 16.37 24.04
C CYS A 527 14.35 15.69 25.40
N LYS A 528 13.30 16.05 26.15
CA LYS A 528 12.96 15.42 27.44
C LYS A 528 11.90 14.31 27.34
N ILE A 529 11.45 13.98 26.13
CA ILE A 529 10.43 12.96 25.89
C ILE A 529 11.15 11.70 25.43
N LEU A 530 10.84 10.56 26.06
CA LEU A 530 11.40 9.28 25.67
C LEU A 530 10.70 8.78 24.40
N PHE A 531 11.39 8.84 23.26
CA PHE A 531 10.91 8.39 21.96
C PHE A 531 11.62 7.11 21.51
N SER A 532 10.87 6.22 20.87
CA SER A 532 11.41 5.25 19.93
C SER A 532 11.68 5.95 18.59
N TYR A 533 12.89 5.85 18.08
CA TYR A 533 13.32 6.55 16.86
C TYR A 533 13.21 5.62 15.66
N HIS A 534 12.53 6.10 14.61
CA HIS A 534 12.32 5.33 13.39
C HIS A 534 12.60 6.19 12.17
N TYR A 535 13.32 5.64 11.18
CA TYR A 535 13.77 6.36 10.00
C TYR A 535 12.89 6.00 8.80
N ILE A 536 12.22 7.00 8.22
CA ILE A 536 11.50 6.82 6.96
C ILE A 536 12.49 6.89 5.81
N ARG A 537 12.56 5.81 5.02
CA ARG A 537 13.47 5.68 3.88
C ARG A 537 12.78 6.07 2.58
N GLY A 538 13.62 6.29 1.55
CA GLY A 538 13.13 6.45 0.19
C GLY A 538 12.35 5.23 -0.29
N LEU A 539 11.42 5.43 -1.20
CA LEU A 539 10.61 4.36 -1.78
C LEU A 539 11.50 3.38 -2.55
N LYS A 540 11.24 2.08 -2.37
CA LYS A 540 11.83 1.01 -3.18
C LYS A 540 10.89 0.66 -4.34
N THR A 541 11.36 -0.20 -5.24
CA THR A 541 10.63 -0.63 -6.43
C THR A 541 9.25 -1.18 -6.08
N LYS A 542 9.13 -1.90 -4.96
CA LYS A 542 7.86 -2.43 -4.44
C LYS A 542 6.84 -1.32 -4.17
N GLU A 543 7.22 -0.26 -3.46
CA GLU A 543 6.30 0.85 -3.14
C GLU A 543 5.96 1.66 -4.39
N VAL A 544 6.93 1.90 -5.28
CA VAL A 544 6.68 2.55 -6.58
C VAL A 544 5.64 1.77 -7.39
N LYS A 545 5.76 0.43 -7.47
CA LYS A 545 4.77 -0.45 -8.11
C LYS A 545 3.39 -0.33 -7.47
N GLN A 546 3.30 -0.22 -6.15
CA GLN A 546 2.02 -0.04 -5.45
C GLN A 546 1.35 1.30 -5.79
N ILE A 547 2.11 2.39 -5.81
CA ILE A 547 1.61 3.71 -6.23
C ILE A 547 1.11 3.63 -7.68
N MET A 548 1.90 3.06 -8.59
CA MET A 548 1.50 2.88 -9.99
C MET A 548 0.21 2.08 -10.16
N LYS A 549 0.02 1.01 -9.36
CA LYS A 549 -1.19 0.18 -9.40
C LYS A 549 -2.43 0.92 -8.88
N GLN A 550 -2.27 1.78 -7.87
CA GLN A 550 -3.36 2.61 -7.37
C GLN A 550 -3.74 3.71 -8.37
N TRP A 551 -2.74 4.25 -9.06
CA TRP A 551 -2.86 5.35 -10.00
C TRP A 551 -3.44 4.92 -11.37
N LEU A 552 -3.00 3.78 -11.92
CA LEU A 552 -3.37 3.29 -13.26
C LEU A 552 -4.58 2.30 -13.25
N PRO A 553 -5.39 2.23 -14.31
CA PRO A 553 -6.47 1.24 -14.44
C PRO A 553 -5.97 -0.23 -14.51
N GLU A 554 -6.76 -1.19 -14.04
CA GLU A 554 -6.37 -2.62 -13.89
C GLU A 554 -6.03 -3.36 -15.21
N THR A 555 -6.24 -2.76 -16.39
CA THR A 555 -6.14 -3.47 -17.68
C THR A 555 -4.74 -3.58 -18.31
N ASP A 556 -3.69 -2.99 -17.73
CA ASP A 556 -2.38 -2.84 -18.40
C ASP A 556 -1.12 -3.22 -17.59
N SER A 557 -1.00 -4.49 -17.19
CA SER A 557 0.18 -5.01 -16.49
C SER A 557 1.51 -4.87 -17.27
N LEU A 558 1.54 -5.01 -18.60
CA LEU A 558 2.78 -4.85 -19.37
C LEU A 558 3.20 -3.41 -19.61
N GLU A 559 2.25 -2.49 -19.82
CA GLU A 559 2.62 -1.07 -19.83
C GLU A 559 3.14 -0.65 -18.46
N SER A 560 2.67 -1.26 -17.37
CA SER A 560 3.13 -0.95 -16.02
C SER A 560 4.60 -1.30 -15.80
N GLU A 561 5.11 -2.41 -16.35
CA GLU A 561 6.53 -2.79 -16.24
C GLU A 561 7.43 -1.93 -17.14
N GLU A 562 7.03 -1.64 -18.38
CA GLU A 562 7.79 -0.74 -19.27
C GLU A 562 7.80 0.70 -18.72
N LYS A 563 6.66 1.17 -18.17
CA LYS A 563 6.56 2.46 -17.48
C LYS A 563 7.39 2.48 -16.21
N LEU A 564 7.49 1.37 -15.48
CA LEU A 564 8.32 1.26 -14.27
C LEU A 564 9.81 1.33 -14.60
N GLU A 565 10.28 0.58 -15.60
CA GLU A 565 11.67 0.67 -16.04
C GLU A 565 12.00 2.08 -16.53
N LYS A 566 11.10 2.69 -17.32
CA LYS A 566 11.24 4.09 -17.72
C LYS A 566 11.26 5.04 -16.53
N LEU A 567 10.40 4.83 -15.53
CA LEU A 567 10.36 5.64 -14.31
C LEU A 567 11.65 5.50 -13.51
N VAL A 568 12.11 4.29 -13.21
CA VAL A 568 13.35 4.05 -12.46
C VAL A 568 14.57 4.59 -13.23
N ASN A 569 14.65 4.36 -14.54
CA ASN A 569 15.72 4.93 -15.38
C ASN A 569 15.66 6.46 -15.42
N THR A 570 14.46 7.06 -15.47
CA THR A 570 14.24 8.51 -15.39
C THR A 570 14.74 9.05 -14.04
N PHE A 571 14.34 8.42 -12.94
CA PHE A 571 14.75 8.84 -11.60
C PHE A 571 16.26 8.75 -11.43
N THR A 572 16.87 7.66 -11.91
CA THR A 572 18.31 7.42 -11.83
C THR A 572 19.12 8.36 -12.72
N SER A 573 18.73 8.53 -13.98
CA SER A 573 19.44 9.40 -14.91
C SER A 573 19.36 10.88 -14.53
N TYR A 574 18.29 11.29 -13.83
CA TYR A 574 18.02 12.69 -13.47
C TYR A 574 18.21 12.99 -11.99
N GLN A 575 18.65 11.99 -11.21
CA GLN A 575 18.84 12.08 -9.77
C GLN A 575 17.62 12.68 -9.07
N LEU A 576 16.42 12.26 -9.49
CA LEU A 576 15.18 12.67 -8.84
C LEU A 576 15.07 11.97 -7.47
N PRO A 577 14.57 12.66 -6.44
CA PRO A 577 14.31 12.04 -5.16
C PRO A 577 13.38 10.83 -5.32
N ASN A 578 13.73 9.70 -4.72
CA ASN A 578 12.88 8.51 -4.69
C ASN A 578 11.80 8.62 -3.58
N ASN A 579 11.05 9.72 -3.57
CA ASN A 579 9.95 9.96 -2.63
C ASN A 579 8.59 9.86 -3.33
N ALA A 580 7.52 9.78 -2.54
CA ALA A 580 6.17 9.63 -3.08
C ALA A 580 5.77 10.81 -3.98
N LEU A 581 6.10 12.05 -3.60
CA LEU A 581 5.75 13.24 -4.38
C LEU A 581 6.34 13.17 -5.80
N SER A 582 7.63 12.86 -5.94
CA SER A 582 8.28 12.72 -7.24
C SER A 582 7.62 11.65 -8.11
N VAL A 583 7.24 10.51 -7.53
CA VAL A 583 6.55 9.41 -8.25
C VAL A 583 5.16 9.86 -8.74
N HIS A 584 4.36 10.46 -7.87
CA HIS A 584 3.02 10.92 -8.24
C HIS A 584 3.06 12.02 -9.30
N LEU A 585 4.04 12.92 -9.28
CA LEU A 585 4.18 13.97 -10.29
C LEU A 585 4.66 13.44 -11.64
N TYR A 586 5.56 12.47 -11.64
CA TYR A 586 5.90 11.74 -12.86
C TYR A 586 4.65 11.09 -13.46
N LEU A 587 3.87 10.36 -12.65
CA LEU A 587 2.66 9.70 -13.12
C LEU A 587 1.59 10.70 -13.61
N TRP A 588 1.39 11.81 -12.89
CA TRP A 588 0.50 12.89 -13.30
C TRP A 588 0.94 13.52 -14.63
N SER A 589 2.24 13.70 -14.86
CA SER A 589 2.78 14.22 -16.12
C SER A 589 2.55 13.26 -17.30
N VAL A 590 2.63 11.94 -17.04
CA VAL A 590 2.38 10.90 -18.03
C VAL A 590 0.88 10.76 -18.33
N GLU A 591 0.01 11.08 -17.39
CA GLU A 591 -1.45 10.97 -17.55
C GLU A 591 -2.12 12.14 -18.28
N ASN A 592 -1.69 13.37 -18.01
CA ASN A 592 -2.34 14.58 -18.53
C ASN A 592 -1.93 14.94 -19.96
N SER A 593 -1.02 14.17 -20.54
CA SER A 593 -0.73 14.19 -21.97
C SER A 593 -0.64 12.77 -22.49
N ASP A 594 -1.23 12.48 -23.66
CA ASP A 594 -0.99 11.21 -24.40
C ASP A 594 0.47 11.09 -24.91
N ARG A 595 1.36 11.93 -24.39
CA ARG A 595 2.75 12.11 -24.77
C ARG A 595 3.54 12.26 -23.47
N PRO A 596 4.65 11.52 -23.28
CA PRO A 596 5.54 11.76 -22.15
C PRO A 596 6.02 13.22 -22.14
N PRO A 597 6.42 13.77 -20.97
CA PRO A 597 7.07 15.08 -20.93
C PRO A 597 8.18 15.14 -21.99
N ILE A 598 8.21 16.25 -22.72
CA ILE A 598 9.04 16.37 -23.95
C ILE A 598 10.51 16.11 -23.64
N ASN A 599 10.95 16.56 -22.47
CA ASN A 599 12.24 16.27 -21.89
C ASN A 599 12.20 16.47 -20.36
N GLN A 600 13.31 16.13 -19.74
CA GLN A 600 13.56 16.13 -18.30
C GLN A 600 13.38 17.52 -17.67
N ALA A 601 13.75 18.57 -18.42
CA ALA A 601 13.67 19.94 -17.94
C ALA A 601 12.22 20.38 -17.70
N VAL A 602 11.28 19.91 -18.53
CA VAL A 602 9.85 20.18 -18.35
C VAL A 602 9.31 19.51 -17.09
N LEU A 603 9.74 18.28 -16.80
CA LEU A 603 9.32 17.57 -15.59
C LEU A 603 9.82 18.30 -14.33
N MET A 604 11.08 18.74 -14.35
CA MET A 604 11.64 19.56 -13.27
C MET A 604 10.95 20.92 -13.15
N GLU A 605 10.58 21.54 -14.26
CA GLU A 605 9.83 22.79 -14.24
C GLU A 605 8.46 22.62 -13.56
N ILE A 606 7.71 21.57 -13.90
CA ILE A 606 6.44 21.23 -13.21
C ILE A 606 6.67 21.02 -11.70
N TYR A 607 7.73 20.30 -11.33
CA TYR A 607 8.06 20.06 -9.93
C TYR A 607 8.37 21.36 -9.16
N ILE A 608 9.18 22.25 -9.74
CA ILE A 608 9.50 23.55 -9.14
C ILE A 608 8.27 24.47 -9.08
N GLU A 609 7.40 24.43 -10.09
CA GLU A 609 6.13 25.17 -10.09
C GLU A 609 5.23 24.80 -8.91
N LEU A 610 5.25 23.52 -8.51
CA LEU A 610 4.49 23.02 -7.37
C LEU A 610 5.15 23.38 -6.03
N ILE A 611 6.45 23.16 -5.88
CA ILE A 611 7.20 23.49 -4.65
C ILE A 611 7.09 24.99 -4.33
N LEU A 612 7.15 25.83 -5.36
CA LEU A 612 7.02 27.29 -5.22
C LEU A 612 5.57 27.78 -5.27
N GLU A 613 4.60 26.87 -5.34
CA GLU A 613 3.15 27.13 -5.31
C GLU A 613 2.69 28.17 -6.35
N LYS A 614 3.08 28.02 -7.62
CA LYS A 614 2.82 29.02 -8.69
C LYS A 614 1.37 29.53 -8.77
N LEU A 615 0.39 28.72 -8.37
CA LEU A 615 -1.04 29.04 -8.39
C LEU A 615 -1.60 29.61 -7.07
N SER A 616 -0.79 29.80 -6.02
CA SER A 616 -1.28 30.39 -4.77
C SER A 616 -1.55 31.89 -4.92
N GLU A 617 -2.51 32.42 -4.16
CA GLU A 617 -2.85 33.86 -4.18
C GLU A 617 -1.63 34.75 -3.96
N GLN A 618 -0.69 34.32 -3.09
CA GLN A 618 0.58 35.00 -2.81
C GLN A 618 1.59 34.99 -3.97
N ASN A 619 1.28 34.32 -5.09
CA ASN A 619 2.09 34.27 -6.30
C ASN A 619 1.38 34.90 -7.52
N ILE A 620 0.10 35.28 -7.40
CA ILE A 620 -0.72 35.79 -8.50
C ILE A 620 -0.83 37.33 -8.47
N TYR A 621 -0.76 37.96 -7.29
CA TYR A 621 -0.94 39.40 -7.16
C TYR A 621 0.37 40.20 -7.28
N ARG A 622 0.30 41.34 -7.99
CA ARG A 622 1.45 42.23 -8.28
C ARG A 622 2.16 42.81 -7.04
N SER A 623 1.48 42.84 -5.90
CA SER A 623 2.02 43.30 -4.61
C SER A 623 2.92 42.27 -3.91
N SER A 624 2.98 41.04 -4.43
CA SER A 624 3.73 39.92 -3.83
C SER A 624 5.06 39.66 -4.54
N PHE A 625 6.01 39.03 -3.84
CA PHE A 625 7.23 38.52 -4.46
C PHE A 625 6.88 37.23 -5.23
N ASP A 626 6.43 37.42 -6.47
CA ASP A 626 5.82 36.37 -7.30
C ASP A 626 6.75 35.22 -7.72
N PHE A 627 6.17 34.21 -8.37
CA PHE A 627 6.88 33.03 -8.87
C PHE A 627 8.07 33.37 -9.78
N LYS A 628 7.95 34.35 -10.69
CA LYS A 628 9.03 34.70 -11.61
C LYS A 628 10.19 35.36 -10.87
N ASN A 629 9.90 36.22 -9.90
CA ASN A 629 10.91 36.85 -9.06
C ASN A 629 11.70 35.80 -8.27
N LYS A 630 11.02 34.78 -7.72
CA LYS A 630 11.63 33.65 -7.02
C LYS A 630 12.57 32.85 -7.91
N ILE A 631 12.12 32.42 -9.10
CA ILE A 631 12.96 31.68 -10.05
C ILE A 631 14.21 32.47 -10.42
N HIS A 632 14.04 33.77 -10.70
CA HIS A 632 15.17 34.62 -11.08
C HIS A 632 16.19 34.74 -9.94
N LEU A 633 15.74 35.00 -8.71
CA LEU A 633 16.61 35.08 -7.53
C LEU A 633 17.36 33.76 -7.29
N ILE A 634 16.66 32.61 -7.31
CA ILE A 634 17.29 31.31 -7.09
C ILE A 634 18.33 31.01 -8.18
N SER A 635 18.05 31.39 -9.44
CA SER A 635 19.00 31.24 -10.55
C SER A 635 20.27 32.10 -10.39
N ILE A 636 20.15 33.29 -9.77
CA ILE A 636 21.32 34.14 -9.42
C ILE A 636 22.17 33.45 -8.36
N ILE A 637 21.53 32.88 -7.33
CA ILE A 637 22.24 32.14 -6.27
C ILE A 637 22.99 30.94 -6.88
N ALA A 638 22.38 30.22 -7.84
CA ALA A 638 23.04 29.14 -8.56
C ALA A 638 24.29 29.62 -9.33
N GLU A 639 24.21 30.76 -10.03
CA GLU A 639 25.38 31.36 -10.70
C GLU A 639 26.51 31.68 -9.71
N GLN A 640 26.19 32.28 -8.55
CA GLN A 640 27.20 32.62 -7.55
C GLN A 640 27.91 31.38 -6.99
N ILE A 641 27.17 30.28 -6.79
CA ILE A 641 27.78 29.02 -6.34
C ILE A 641 28.70 28.45 -7.43
N VAL A 642 28.24 28.43 -8.68
CA VAL A 642 29.03 27.91 -9.80
C VAL A 642 30.31 28.71 -10.03
N ARG A 643 30.25 30.05 -9.90
CA ARG A 643 31.40 30.94 -10.11
C ARG A 643 32.49 30.85 -9.04
N LYS A 644 32.22 30.22 -7.89
CA LYS A 644 33.27 30.03 -6.86
C LYS A 644 34.39 29.09 -7.31
N GLU A 645 34.13 28.22 -8.30
CA GLU A 645 35.10 27.27 -8.91
C GLU A 645 35.92 26.43 -7.91
N ASN A 646 35.48 26.33 -6.65
CA ASN A 646 36.22 25.69 -5.56
C ASN A 646 35.69 24.28 -5.21
N ASN A 647 34.82 23.71 -6.06
CA ASN A 647 34.13 22.43 -5.86
C ASN A 647 33.38 22.29 -4.52
N SER A 648 33.16 23.37 -3.76
CA SER A 648 32.47 23.30 -2.47
C SER A 648 30.95 23.25 -2.62
N PHE A 649 30.42 23.71 -3.77
CA PHE A 649 28.99 23.79 -4.10
C PHE A 649 28.13 24.39 -2.97
N CYS A 650 28.71 25.30 -2.19
CA CYS A 650 28.10 25.84 -0.99
C CYS A 650 28.38 27.34 -0.81
N LEU A 651 27.50 27.99 -0.07
CA LEU A 651 27.63 29.37 0.41
C LEU A 651 27.64 29.38 1.93
N THR A 652 28.38 30.28 2.55
CA THR A 652 28.12 30.58 3.96
C THR A 652 26.76 31.28 4.09
N TYR A 653 26.14 31.18 5.28
CA TYR A 653 24.89 31.89 5.57
C TYR A 653 24.97 33.40 5.25
N LYS A 654 26.11 34.02 5.57
CA LYS A 654 26.35 35.44 5.28
C LYS A 654 26.36 35.74 3.78
N GLU A 655 27.01 34.92 2.98
CA GLU A 655 27.05 35.10 1.52
C GLU A 655 25.67 34.91 0.90
N PHE A 656 24.92 33.90 1.33
CA PHE A 656 23.57 33.65 0.82
C PHE A 656 22.61 34.81 1.08
N VAL A 657 22.52 35.27 2.34
CA VAL A 657 21.68 36.42 2.70
C VAL A 657 22.17 37.68 1.99
N GLY A 658 23.49 37.87 1.86
CA GLY A 658 24.07 38.99 1.14
C GLY A 658 23.71 39.02 -0.36
N ILE A 659 23.62 37.86 -1.02
CA ILE A 659 23.19 37.76 -2.43
C ILE A 659 21.71 38.16 -2.56
N ILE A 660 20.87 37.70 -1.63
CA ILE A 660 19.43 38.04 -1.63
C ILE A 660 19.25 39.55 -1.39
N ASP A 661 19.96 40.10 -0.41
CA ASP A 661 19.91 41.52 -0.06
C ASP A 661 20.36 42.41 -1.23
N ASP A 662 21.50 42.07 -1.86
CA ASP A 662 22.01 42.78 -3.03
C ASP A 662 21.03 42.73 -4.20
N TYR A 663 20.41 41.57 -4.44
CA TYR A 663 19.39 41.46 -5.47
C TYR A 663 18.21 42.40 -5.19
N ILE A 664 17.61 42.29 -4.01
CA ILE A 664 16.40 43.05 -3.62
C ILE A 664 16.69 44.56 -3.62
N ASN A 665 17.76 44.99 -2.96
CA ASN A 665 18.00 46.41 -2.66
C ASN A 665 18.76 47.11 -3.78
N ASN A 666 19.80 46.49 -4.34
CA ASN A 666 20.72 47.15 -5.27
C ASN A 666 20.43 46.85 -6.74
N LYS A 667 19.85 45.69 -7.06
CA LYS A 667 19.58 45.29 -8.45
C LYS A 667 18.15 45.59 -8.91
N VAL A 668 17.14 45.16 -8.14
CA VAL A 668 15.73 45.33 -8.55
C VAL A 668 14.98 46.42 -7.78
N GLY A 669 15.46 46.83 -6.61
CA GLY A 669 14.88 47.91 -5.80
C GLY A 669 13.51 47.59 -5.22
N PHE A 670 13.26 46.36 -4.78
CA PHE A 670 11.97 45.95 -4.21
C PHE A 670 11.89 46.20 -2.71
N SER A 671 10.68 46.46 -2.19
CA SER A 671 10.41 46.65 -0.76
C SER A 671 10.02 45.34 -0.06
N PHE A 672 10.90 44.35 -0.07
CA PHE A 672 10.71 43.07 0.63
C PHE A 672 11.82 42.81 1.65
N ASP A 673 11.49 42.10 2.73
CA ASP A 673 12.46 41.72 3.75
C ASP A 673 13.29 40.51 3.28
N THR A 674 14.62 40.69 3.24
CA THR A 674 15.61 39.67 2.88
C THR A 674 15.49 38.40 3.72
N ASN A 675 15.21 38.51 5.04
CA ASN A 675 15.08 37.36 5.92
C ASN A 675 13.81 36.57 5.63
N VAL A 676 12.69 37.25 5.37
CA VAL A 676 11.42 36.58 5.01
C VAL A 676 11.58 35.76 3.73
N ILE A 677 12.27 36.31 2.72
CA ILE A 677 12.55 35.57 1.49
C ILE A 677 13.53 34.42 1.73
N SER A 678 14.56 34.63 2.55
CA SER A 678 15.52 33.59 2.92
C SER A 678 14.83 32.41 3.63
N ASP A 679 14.00 32.70 4.62
CA ASP A 679 13.23 31.72 5.39
C ASP A 679 12.27 30.96 4.49
N TYR A 680 11.56 31.66 3.59
CA TYR A 680 10.70 31.01 2.60
C TYR A 680 11.47 29.99 1.75
N LEU A 681 12.66 30.34 1.24
CA LEU A 681 13.46 29.43 0.42
C LEU A 681 13.97 28.19 1.19
N PHE A 682 14.20 28.33 2.50
CA PHE A 682 14.50 27.19 3.39
C PHE A 682 13.26 26.38 3.74
N GLU A 683 12.11 27.02 3.95
CA GLU A 683 10.84 26.34 4.24
C GLU A 683 10.37 25.50 3.06
N ARG A 684 10.54 26.02 1.83
CA ARG A 684 10.30 25.30 0.58
C ARG A 684 11.42 24.34 0.18
N LYS A 685 12.48 24.24 1.00
CA LYS A 685 13.69 23.41 0.79
C LYS A 685 14.20 23.46 -0.64
N ILE A 686 14.23 24.65 -1.21
CA ILE A 686 15.11 24.88 -2.36
C ILE A 686 16.56 24.79 -1.87
N PHE A 687 16.82 25.27 -0.66
CA PHE A 687 18.12 25.21 0.00
C PHE A 687 18.05 24.49 1.34
N VAL A 688 19.18 23.88 1.73
CA VAL A 688 19.40 23.30 3.05
C VAL A 688 20.66 23.90 3.66
N LYS A 689 20.64 24.02 4.98
CA LYS A 689 21.74 24.54 5.80
C LYS A 689 22.33 23.39 6.61
N ASN A 690 23.63 23.14 6.49
CA ASN A 690 24.32 22.12 7.28
C ASN A 690 24.73 22.64 8.66
N SER A 691 25.26 21.75 9.50
CA SER A 691 25.73 22.08 10.86
C SER A 691 26.85 23.13 10.91
N ASN A 692 27.54 23.37 9.79
CA ASN A 692 28.64 24.33 9.67
C ASN A 692 28.16 25.71 9.15
N ASN A 693 26.85 25.97 9.13
CA ASN A 693 26.25 27.16 8.52
C ASN A 693 26.52 27.31 7.01
N GLU A 694 26.86 26.23 6.32
CA GLU A 694 26.98 26.21 4.86
C GLU A 694 25.62 25.86 4.25
N ILE A 695 25.27 26.59 3.22
CA ILE A 695 24.04 26.50 2.46
C ILE A 695 24.35 25.89 1.12
N ARG A 696 23.51 24.95 0.71
CA ARG A 696 23.54 24.30 -0.61
C ARG A 696 22.12 24.08 -1.08
N PHE A 697 21.96 23.80 -2.36
CA PHE A 697 20.67 23.29 -2.85
C PHE A 697 20.30 21.99 -2.12
N ALA A 698 19.02 21.81 -1.84
CA ALA A 698 18.53 20.60 -1.18
C ALA A 698 18.78 19.34 -2.03
N HIS A 699 18.63 19.48 -3.34
CA HIS A 699 18.90 18.44 -4.33
C HIS A 699 19.85 18.95 -5.40
N ILE A 700 20.77 18.10 -5.85
CA ILE A 700 21.75 18.47 -6.87
C ILE A 700 21.08 18.77 -8.23
N CYS A 701 19.97 18.11 -8.53
CA CYS A 701 19.16 18.40 -9.71
C CYS A 701 18.59 19.83 -9.70
N PHE A 702 18.31 20.42 -8.52
CA PHE A 702 17.92 21.83 -8.43
C PHE A 702 19.05 22.75 -8.83
N MET A 703 20.28 22.47 -8.38
CA MET A 703 21.45 23.23 -8.83
C MET A 703 21.52 23.21 -10.35
N HIS A 704 21.52 22.02 -10.97
CA HIS A 704 21.65 21.93 -12.43
C HIS A 704 20.51 22.65 -13.18
N PHE A 705 19.27 22.49 -12.69
CA PHE A 705 18.10 23.14 -13.27
C PHE A 705 18.16 24.68 -13.15
N PHE A 706 18.50 25.21 -11.97
CA PHE A 706 18.58 26.65 -11.76
C PHE A 706 19.80 27.29 -12.42
N THR A 707 20.91 26.56 -12.57
CA THR A 707 22.03 26.96 -13.43
C THR A 707 21.57 27.07 -14.89
N ALA A 708 20.80 26.11 -15.41
CA ALA A 708 20.23 26.17 -16.74
C ALA A 708 19.23 27.32 -16.93
N LYS A 709 18.35 27.57 -15.94
CA LYS A 709 17.46 28.76 -15.93
C LYS A 709 18.25 30.06 -15.94
N ARG A 710 19.43 30.08 -15.30
CA ARG A 710 20.31 31.24 -15.36
C ARG A 710 20.98 31.41 -16.71
N MET A 711 21.35 30.32 -17.39
CA MET A 711 21.84 30.36 -18.77
C MET A 711 20.77 30.91 -19.74
N GLU A 712 19.50 30.55 -19.54
CA GLU A 712 18.36 31.11 -20.29
C GLU A 712 18.21 32.62 -20.07
N ALA A 713 18.30 33.07 -18.81
CA ALA A 713 18.08 34.47 -18.47
C ALA A 713 19.31 35.39 -18.68
N ASN A 714 20.52 34.85 -18.75
CA ASN A 714 21.78 35.61 -18.81
C ASN A 714 22.75 35.05 -19.86
N PRO A 715 22.87 35.69 -21.04
CA PRO A 715 23.78 35.26 -22.10
C PRO A 715 25.26 35.20 -21.67
N THR A 716 25.72 36.16 -20.86
CA THR A 716 27.12 36.16 -20.37
C THR A 716 27.42 34.94 -19.51
N PHE A 717 26.47 34.51 -18.69
CA PHE A 717 26.61 33.28 -17.91
C PHE A 717 26.48 32.03 -18.79
N LYS A 718 25.62 32.03 -19.82
CA LYS A 718 25.59 30.97 -20.86
C LYS A 718 26.98 30.76 -21.47
N TYR A 719 27.63 31.84 -21.92
CA TYR A 719 28.98 31.76 -22.49
C TYR A 719 30.03 31.32 -21.49
N PHE A 720 29.91 31.70 -20.21
CA PHE A 720 30.80 31.25 -19.15
C PHE A 720 30.76 29.71 -18.99
N ILE A 721 29.56 29.12 -18.98
CA ILE A 721 29.38 27.65 -18.89
C ILE A 721 29.86 26.95 -20.16
N LEU A 722 29.52 27.52 -21.32
CA LEU A 722 29.89 26.99 -22.63
C LEU A 722 31.34 27.33 -23.02
N ASP A 723 32.16 27.86 -22.13
CA ASP A 723 33.58 28.10 -22.40
C ASP A 723 34.32 26.77 -22.71
N GLU A 724 35.27 26.79 -23.63
CA GLU A 724 36.03 25.59 -24.05
C GLU A 724 36.72 24.90 -22.87
N SER A 725 37.17 25.67 -21.88
CA SER A 725 37.81 25.14 -20.68
C SER A 725 36.84 24.54 -19.67
N ARG A 726 35.52 24.76 -19.81
CA ARG A 726 34.52 24.44 -18.76
C ARG A 726 33.45 23.47 -19.19
N TYR A 727 32.98 23.49 -20.42
CA TYR A 727 31.71 22.82 -20.80
C TYR A 727 31.67 21.31 -20.50
N PHE A 728 32.79 20.60 -20.49
CA PHE A 728 32.90 19.19 -20.07
C PHE A 728 32.54 18.92 -18.60
N ASN A 729 32.55 19.96 -17.77
CA ASN A 729 32.17 19.91 -16.37
C ASN A 729 30.71 20.29 -16.13
N TYR A 730 29.94 20.60 -17.19
CA TYR A 730 28.52 21.00 -17.10
C TYR A 730 27.57 20.22 -18.04
N PRO A 731 27.73 18.89 -18.24
CA PRO A 731 26.91 18.16 -19.20
C PRO A 731 25.41 18.13 -18.82
N LYS A 732 25.09 18.13 -17.52
CA LYS A 732 23.71 18.10 -17.02
C LYS A 732 23.02 19.45 -17.16
N GLU A 733 23.74 20.53 -16.88
CA GLU A 733 23.26 21.90 -17.05
C GLU A 733 22.99 22.22 -18.52
N ILE A 734 23.86 21.74 -19.42
CA ILE A 734 23.65 21.84 -20.87
C ILE A 734 22.43 21.01 -21.33
N ASP A 735 22.24 19.81 -20.79
CA ASP A 735 21.03 18.99 -21.05
C ASP A 735 19.76 19.74 -20.61
N TYR A 736 19.73 20.27 -19.38
CA TYR A 736 18.59 21.07 -18.90
C TYR A 736 18.36 22.33 -19.75
N TYR A 737 19.41 23.09 -20.06
CA TYR A 737 19.31 24.31 -20.85
C TYR A 737 18.73 24.05 -22.24
N THR A 738 19.30 23.10 -22.97
CA THR A 738 18.81 22.72 -24.31
C THR A 738 17.40 22.13 -24.27
N GLY A 739 17.01 21.53 -23.13
CA GLY A 739 15.64 21.07 -22.89
C GLY A 739 14.62 22.20 -22.71
N LEU A 740 15.03 23.30 -22.07
CA LEU A 740 14.22 24.51 -21.87
C LEU A 740 14.14 25.35 -23.15
N VAL A 741 15.29 25.65 -23.78
CA VAL A 741 15.41 26.52 -24.96
C VAL A 741 15.65 25.67 -26.20
N ARG A 742 14.58 25.23 -26.86
CA ARG A 742 14.64 24.15 -27.86
C ARG A 742 14.98 24.58 -29.30
N ASN A 743 15.03 25.87 -29.56
CA ASN A 743 15.26 26.46 -30.87
C ASN A 743 16.58 27.23 -30.95
N ASP A 744 17.49 27.04 -29.99
CA ASP A 744 18.80 27.71 -29.98
C ASP A 744 19.79 27.04 -30.96
N GLU A 745 19.74 27.49 -32.23
CA GLU A 745 20.65 27.02 -33.29
C GLU A 745 22.11 27.42 -33.04
N GLU A 746 22.37 28.55 -32.36
CA GLU A 746 23.73 29.02 -32.04
C GLU A 746 24.44 28.02 -31.10
N THR A 747 23.77 27.67 -30.00
CA THR A 747 24.32 26.69 -29.05
C THR A 747 24.49 25.32 -29.70
N PHE A 748 23.56 24.90 -30.57
CA PHE A 748 23.70 23.65 -31.33
C PHE A 748 24.94 23.66 -32.22
N GLN A 749 25.13 24.72 -33.01
CA GLN A 749 26.26 24.81 -33.93
C GLN A 749 27.59 24.85 -33.18
N LEU A 750 27.66 25.56 -32.04
CA LEU A 750 28.84 25.60 -31.18
C LEU A 750 29.22 24.19 -30.67
N ILE A 751 28.26 23.49 -30.08
CA ILE A 751 28.49 22.13 -29.54
C ILE A 751 28.85 21.16 -30.68
N TYR A 752 28.20 21.28 -31.83
CA TYR A 752 28.46 20.42 -32.98
C TYR A 752 29.84 20.67 -33.60
N ASN A 753 30.30 21.92 -33.69
CA ASN A 753 31.65 22.23 -34.16
C ASN A 753 32.71 21.64 -33.22
N ARG A 754 32.52 21.74 -31.91
CA ARG A 754 33.43 21.11 -30.93
C ARG A 754 33.41 19.60 -30.99
N PHE A 755 32.22 19.01 -31.20
CA PHE A 755 32.09 17.58 -31.43
C PHE A 755 32.95 17.14 -32.62
N LYS A 756 32.93 17.90 -33.72
CA LYS A 756 33.79 17.65 -34.88
C LYS A 756 35.27 17.81 -34.56
N GLU A 757 35.67 18.90 -33.90
CA GLU A 757 37.07 19.12 -33.53
C GLU A 757 37.66 17.98 -32.68
N VAL A 758 36.85 17.38 -31.81
CA VAL A 758 37.25 16.23 -30.98
C VAL A 758 37.35 14.94 -31.81
N PHE A 759 36.43 14.70 -32.75
CA PHE A 759 36.28 13.39 -33.39
C PHE A 759 36.79 13.28 -34.84
N GLU A 760 36.80 14.36 -35.63
CA GLU A 760 37.33 14.36 -36.99
C GLU A 760 38.81 13.92 -37.05
N PRO A 761 39.70 14.26 -36.10
CA PRO A 761 41.06 13.73 -36.07
C PRO A 761 41.13 12.19 -35.97
N LEU A 762 40.03 11.53 -35.60
CA LEU A 762 39.93 10.07 -35.47
C LEU A 762 39.34 9.38 -36.71
N ASP A 763 39.02 10.13 -37.77
CA ASP A 763 38.37 9.58 -38.97
C ASP A 763 39.21 8.51 -39.67
N PHE A 764 40.54 8.61 -39.57
CA PHE A 764 41.47 7.60 -40.11
C PHE A 764 41.21 6.18 -39.59
N ILE A 765 40.57 6.03 -38.43
CA ILE A 765 40.24 4.71 -37.85
C ILE A 765 39.27 3.98 -38.77
N LEU A 766 38.19 4.65 -39.19
CA LEU A 766 37.17 4.04 -40.04
C LEU A 766 37.59 3.93 -41.51
N GLU A 767 38.60 4.70 -41.93
CA GLU A 767 39.26 4.53 -43.23
C GLU A 767 40.13 3.27 -43.29
N ARG A 768 40.71 2.87 -42.15
CA ARG A 768 41.67 1.74 -42.07
C ARG A 768 41.08 0.47 -41.47
N VAL A 769 40.01 0.58 -40.69
CA VAL A 769 39.38 -0.51 -39.96
C VAL A 769 37.93 -0.62 -40.38
N ASN A 770 37.57 -1.74 -41.00
CA ASN A 770 36.18 -2.06 -41.25
C ASN A 770 35.50 -2.50 -39.92
N PRO A 771 34.44 -1.81 -39.47
CA PRO A 771 33.78 -2.14 -38.20
C PRO A 771 33.22 -3.57 -38.17
N ASP A 772 32.61 -4.02 -39.27
CA ASP A 772 32.02 -5.35 -39.34
C ASP A 772 33.11 -6.42 -39.21
N GLU A 773 34.24 -6.26 -39.89
CA GLU A 773 35.39 -7.18 -39.78
C GLU A 773 36.02 -7.12 -38.38
N TYR A 774 36.21 -5.93 -37.81
CA TYR A 774 36.86 -5.76 -36.52
C TYR A 774 36.13 -6.51 -35.40
N PHE A 775 34.81 -6.36 -35.30
CA PHE A 775 34.02 -7.03 -34.27
C PHE A 775 33.71 -8.50 -34.63
N ASN A 776 33.73 -8.87 -35.93
CA ASN A 776 33.45 -10.24 -36.38
C ASN A 776 34.67 -11.18 -36.42
N ASP A 777 35.89 -10.65 -36.63
CA ASP A 777 37.15 -11.41 -36.69
C ASP A 777 37.91 -11.43 -35.36
N PHE A 778 37.45 -10.68 -34.37
CA PHE A 778 37.94 -10.77 -32.98
C PHE A 778 38.02 -12.23 -32.46
N PRO A 779 37.07 -13.15 -32.78
CA PRO A 779 37.14 -14.58 -32.44
C PRO A 779 38.20 -15.38 -33.23
N LYS A 780 38.51 -15.00 -34.49
CA LYS A 780 39.33 -15.82 -35.40
C LYS A 780 40.81 -15.86 -35.04
N LYS A 781 41.33 -14.83 -34.37
CA LYS A 781 42.78 -14.66 -34.18
C LYS A 781 43.37 -15.42 -32.98
N LYS A 782 42.58 -16.08 -32.11
CA LYS A 782 43.16 -16.74 -30.92
C LYS A 782 42.77 -18.17 -30.56
N MET A 783 41.69 -18.83 -31.04
CA MET A 783 41.49 -20.26 -30.74
C MET A 783 40.73 -21.08 -31.81
N ALA A 784 41.26 -22.28 -32.09
CA ALA A 784 40.70 -23.50 -32.69
C ALA A 784 39.91 -23.47 -34.03
N LYS A 785 40.13 -24.53 -34.83
CA LYS A 785 39.76 -24.77 -36.24
C LYS A 785 38.26 -24.79 -36.62
N SER A 786 37.33 -24.24 -35.83
CA SER A 786 35.91 -24.19 -36.19
C SER A 786 35.48 -22.77 -36.56
N GLU A 787 34.80 -22.61 -37.69
CA GLU A 787 34.15 -21.35 -38.06
C GLU A 787 33.24 -20.87 -36.91
N PRO A 788 33.27 -19.58 -36.52
CA PRO A 788 32.37 -19.06 -35.49
C PRO A 788 30.92 -19.17 -35.99
N GLU A 789 30.14 -20.08 -35.41
CA GLU A 789 28.72 -20.20 -35.69
C GLU A 789 27.94 -19.11 -34.93
N PRO A 790 26.91 -18.48 -35.55
CA PRO A 790 26.08 -17.50 -34.86
C PRO A 790 25.39 -18.18 -33.67
N ILE A 791 25.26 -17.49 -32.53
CA ILE A 791 24.61 -18.03 -31.32
C ILE A 791 23.18 -18.47 -31.66
N VAL A 792 22.51 -17.74 -32.56
CA VAL A 792 21.22 -18.07 -33.20
C VAL A 792 21.13 -19.53 -33.69
N ARG A 793 22.25 -20.15 -34.08
CA ARG A 793 22.35 -21.53 -34.58
C ARG A 793 22.16 -22.58 -33.47
N ASN A 794 22.70 -22.32 -32.28
CA ASN A 794 22.79 -23.28 -31.16
C ASN A 794 21.82 -23.00 -30.00
N ILE A 795 20.84 -22.12 -30.22
CA ILE A 795 19.84 -21.81 -29.19
C ILE A 795 18.89 -22.99 -28.97
N GLU A 796 19.22 -23.78 -27.95
CA GLU A 796 18.25 -24.37 -27.05
C GLU A 796 17.89 -23.31 -26.00
N ILE A 797 16.73 -22.69 -26.14
CA ILE A 797 16.23 -21.58 -25.28
C ILE A 797 16.22 -21.95 -23.79
N ALA A 798 16.22 -23.26 -23.47
CA ALA A 798 16.37 -23.79 -22.13
C ALA A 798 17.61 -23.24 -21.39
N LYS A 799 18.72 -22.89 -22.06
CA LYS A 799 19.92 -22.31 -21.41
C LYS A 799 19.89 -20.78 -21.28
N ILE A 800 19.08 -20.08 -22.08
CA ILE A 800 18.79 -18.64 -21.89
C ILE A 800 17.88 -18.46 -20.65
N LYS A 801 17.14 -19.52 -20.29
CA LYS A 801 16.25 -19.63 -19.13
C LYS A 801 16.98 -19.54 -17.77
N ASP A 802 18.20 -20.08 -17.68
CA ASP A 802 18.95 -20.22 -16.42
C ASP A 802 19.72 -18.95 -16.00
N ASN A 803 19.89 -17.98 -16.92
CA ASN A 803 20.58 -16.70 -16.67
C ASN A 803 19.63 -15.48 -16.68
N ARG A 804 18.31 -15.70 -16.55
CA ARG A 804 17.34 -14.61 -16.41
C ARG A 804 17.40 -14.11 -14.96
N PRO A 805 17.74 -12.84 -14.70
CA PRO A 805 17.48 -12.28 -13.38
C PRO A 805 15.97 -12.37 -13.13
N THR A 806 15.63 -13.06 -12.05
CA THR A 806 14.29 -13.10 -11.46
C THR A 806 13.76 -11.68 -11.30
N GLU A 807 12.44 -11.51 -11.24
CA GLU A 807 11.87 -10.18 -10.94
C GLU A 807 12.47 -9.61 -9.65
N THR A 808 12.75 -10.47 -8.67
CA THR A 808 13.42 -10.14 -7.42
C THR A 808 14.86 -9.64 -7.64
N GLU A 809 15.66 -10.29 -8.48
CA GLU A 809 17.02 -9.85 -8.81
C GLU A 809 17.05 -8.53 -9.59
N LYS A 810 16.06 -8.29 -10.47
CA LYS A 810 15.92 -6.99 -11.14
C LYS A 810 15.51 -5.89 -10.17
N GLU A 811 14.56 -6.17 -9.27
CA GLU A 811 14.13 -5.24 -8.22
C GLU A 811 15.31 -4.86 -7.32
N LEU A 812 16.17 -5.80 -6.95
CA LEU A 812 17.39 -5.52 -6.18
C LEU A 812 18.33 -4.54 -6.92
N ILE A 813 18.54 -4.74 -8.22
CA ILE A 813 19.37 -3.84 -9.03
C ILE A 813 18.75 -2.43 -9.10
N TYR A 814 17.43 -2.33 -9.26
CA TYR A 814 16.73 -1.05 -9.28
C TYR A 814 16.76 -0.36 -7.91
N ASP A 815 16.59 -1.10 -6.82
CA ASP A 815 16.67 -0.59 -5.46
C ASP A 815 18.07 -0.06 -5.15
N GLU A 816 19.13 -0.77 -5.58
CA GLU A 816 20.52 -0.28 -5.47
C GLU A 816 20.73 1.04 -6.24
N GLN A 817 20.12 1.19 -7.41
CA GLN A 817 20.19 2.43 -8.19
C GLN A 817 19.47 3.58 -7.47
N LEU A 818 18.27 3.34 -6.96
CA LEU A 818 17.48 4.33 -6.23
C LEU A 818 18.20 4.77 -4.94
N GLU A 819 18.80 3.84 -4.20
CA GLU A 819 19.57 4.17 -2.98
C GLU A 819 20.81 5.03 -3.26
N LYS A 820 21.51 4.82 -4.38
CA LYS A 820 22.67 5.64 -4.76
C LYS A 820 22.27 7.10 -4.96
N ILE A 821 21.10 7.35 -5.55
CA ILE A 821 20.56 8.71 -5.72
C ILE A 821 20.32 9.37 -4.37
N SER A 822 19.68 8.65 -3.43
CA SER A 822 19.35 9.16 -2.09
C SER A 822 20.60 9.57 -1.29
N LYS A 823 21.74 8.93 -1.57
CA LYS A 823 23.02 9.13 -0.86
C LYS A 823 23.93 10.17 -1.53
N GLN A 824 23.74 10.50 -2.81
CA GLN A 824 24.61 11.42 -3.55
C GLN A 824 24.24 12.90 -3.30
N ARG A 825 25.16 13.65 -2.69
CA ARG A 825 24.92 15.06 -2.28
C ARG A 825 25.90 16.08 -2.86
N THR A 826 26.95 15.60 -3.51
CA THR A 826 28.01 16.42 -4.11
C THR A 826 28.52 15.72 -5.37
N GLU A 827 28.96 16.52 -6.32
CA GLU A 827 29.61 16.08 -7.55
C GLU A 827 31.00 16.73 -7.61
N TYR A 828 32.00 16.00 -8.08
CA TYR A 828 33.37 16.52 -8.21
C TYR A 828 33.63 16.89 -9.67
N LYS A 829 33.94 18.15 -9.94
CA LYS A 829 34.39 18.61 -11.27
C LYS A 829 35.91 18.44 -11.34
N GLY A 830 36.37 17.67 -12.33
CA GLY A 830 37.77 17.26 -12.48
C GLY A 830 38.62 18.24 -13.31
N GLU A 831 39.91 17.94 -13.43
CA GLU A 831 40.84 18.67 -14.30
C GLU A 831 40.49 18.48 -15.78
N VAL A 832 40.58 19.60 -16.51
CA VAL A 832 40.14 19.80 -17.88
C VAL A 832 40.99 18.96 -18.83
N SER A 833 40.47 17.83 -19.28
CA SER A 833 41.02 17.07 -20.40
C SER A 833 39.91 16.72 -21.39
N ILE A 834 40.26 16.51 -22.66
CA ILE A 834 39.32 16.08 -23.70
C ILE A 834 38.72 14.75 -23.27
N ASP A 835 37.40 14.76 -23.07
CA ASP A 835 36.64 13.57 -22.68
C ASP A 835 35.69 13.17 -23.81
N PHE A 836 36.06 12.11 -24.52
CA PHE A 836 35.29 11.58 -25.66
C PHE A 836 33.90 11.08 -25.24
N ASP A 837 33.75 10.54 -24.03
CA ASP A 837 32.47 9.99 -23.59
C ASP A 837 31.48 11.13 -23.26
N ARG A 838 31.96 12.17 -22.56
CA ARG A 838 31.16 13.35 -22.24
C ARG A 838 30.83 14.14 -23.48
N MET A 839 31.74 14.22 -24.46
CA MET A 839 31.47 14.91 -25.72
C MET A 839 30.34 14.22 -26.49
N LEU A 840 30.37 12.88 -26.59
CA LEU A 840 29.27 12.09 -27.19
C LEU A 840 27.96 12.30 -26.44
N LEU A 841 28.00 12.27 -25.10
CA LEU A 841 26.83 12.47 -24.25
C LEU A 841 26.19 13.85 -24.47
N ILE A 842 27.01 14.91 -24.41
CA ILE A 842 26.56 16.29 -24.62
C ILE A 842 25.92 16.41 -26.00
N MET A 843 26.62 15.97 -27.06
CA MET A 843 26.11 16.07 -28.43
C MET A 843 24.79 15.29 -28.64
N CYS A 844 24.68 14.09 -28.08
CA CYS A 844 23.45 13.28 -28.15
C CYS A 844 22.27 14.00 -27.47
N ASN A 845 22.46 14.48 -26.24
CA ASN A 845 21.41 15.18 -25.50
C ASN A 845 21.03 16.50 -26.18
N THR A 846 22.02 17.26 -26.70
CA THR A 846 21.79 18.51 -27.44
C THR A 846 20.96 18.27 -28.70
N LEU A 847 21.27 17.26 -29.52
CA LEU A 847 20.48 16.92 -30.71
C LEU A 847 19.07 16.42 -30.35
N ARG A 848 18.94 15.64 -29.28
CA ARG A 848 17.64 15.18 -28.78
C ARG A 848 16.75 16.36 -28.37
N ASN A 849 17.31 17.34 -27.65
CA ASN A 849 16.55 18.40 -27.00
C ASN A 849 16.28 19.60 -27.92
N LEU A 850 17.22 19.96 -28.80
CA LEU A 850 17.10 21.10 -29.73
C LEU A 850 16.27 20.74 -30.98
N GLU A 851 15.12 20.14 -30.72
CA GLU A 851 14.12 19.72 -31.70
C GLU A 851 13.52 20.89 -32.49
N GLY A 852 13.52 22.11 -31.93
CA GLY A 852 12.91 23.30 -32.51
C GLY A 852 13.77 24.01 -33.56
N ILE A 853 15.02 23.58 -33.77
CA ILE A 853 15.89 24.16 -34.80
C ILE A 853 15.31 23.96 -36.20
N GLU A 854 15.22 25.03 -36.98
CA GLU A 854 14.63 25.07 -38.32
C GLU A 854 15.63 24.71 -39.44
N ASN A 855 16.65 23.92 -39.11
CA ASN A 855 17.71 23.50 -40.02
C ASN A 855 17.80 21.96 -40.08
N LEU A 856 17.03 21.36 -40.99
CA LEU A 856 16.92 19.90 -41.10
C LEU A 856 18.22 19.25 -41.60
N GLU A 857 18.94 19.90 -42.51
CA GLU A 857 20.20 19.35 -43.04
C GLU A 857 21.27 19.30 -41.96
N LEU A 858 21.38 20.34 -41.14
CA LEU A 858 22.28 20.36 -40.00
C LEU A 858 22.00 19.20 -39.02
N LYS A 859 20.72 18.95 -38.69
CA LYS A 859 20.32 17.81 -37.85
C LYS A 859 20.68 16.47 -38.47
N LYS A 860 20.53 16.31 -39.78
CA LYS A 860 20.92 15.09 -40.51
C LYS A 860 22.42 14.85 -40.47
N GLN A 861 23.22 15.89 -40.70
CA GLN A 861 24.67 15.80 -40.62
C GLN A 861 25.11 15.40 -39.20
N ALA A 862 24.60 16.11 -38.19
CA ALA A 862 24.89 15.81 -36.79
C ALA A 862 24.54 14.37 -36.40
N TYR A 863 23.36 13.88 -36.80
CA TYR A 863 22.97 12.49 -36.54
C TYR A 863 23.91 11.48 -37.20
N ASN A 864 24.31 11.71 -38.46
CA ASN A 864 25.24 10.83 -39.16
C ASN A 864 26.60 10.78 -38.45
N ASP A 865 27.13 11.94 -38.04
CA ASP A 865 28.42 12.04 -37.36
C ASP A 865 28.36 11.40 -35.97
N ILE A 866 27.26 11.57 -35.23
CA ILE A 866 27.06 10.87 -33.94
C ILE A 866 27.15 9.35 -34.13
N VAL A 867 26.43 8.78 -35.12
CA VAL A 867 26.45 7.33 -35.35
C VAL A 867 27.84 6.86 -35.77
N LYS A 868 28.50 7.58 -36.69
CA LYS A 868 29.87 7.30 -37.15
C LYS A 868 30.85 7.30 -35.98
N HIS A 869 30.89 8.36 -35.20
CA HIS A 869 31.85 8.51 -34.11
C HIS A 869 31.54 7.65 -32.89
N ASN A 870 30.29 7.21 -32.72
CA ASN A 870 29.94 6.18 -31.73
C ASN A 870 30.64 4.85 -32.03
N ILE A 871 30.75 4.47 -33.31
CA ILE A 871 31.51 3.29 -33.75
C ILE A 871 33.00 3.50 -33.51
N THR A 872 33.54 4.67 -33.88
CA THR A 872 34.94 5.02 -33.61
C THR A 872 35.29 4.90 -32.12
N TYR A 873 34.44 5.47 -31.26
CA TYR A 873 34.60 5.38 -29.81
C TYR A 873 34.50 3.93 -29.31
N SER A 874 33.59 3.12 -29.86
CA SER A 874 33.47 1.70 -29.52
C SER A 874 34.77 0.94 -29.78
N ILE A 875 35.41 1.19 -30.92
CA ILE A 875 36.70 0.58 -31.28
C ILE A 875 37.80 1.05 -30.31
N LEU A 876 37.90 2.35 -30.06
CA LEU A 876 38.90 2.95 -29.16
C LEU A 876 38.78 2.42 -27.73
N TYR A 877 37.58 2.39 -27.18
CA TYR A 877 37.33 1.87 -25.84
C TYR A 877 37.68 0.39 -25.73
N THR A 878 37.36 -0.40 -26.76
CA THR A 878 37.76 -1.81 -26.85
C THR A 878 39.29 -1.95 -26.82
N GLN A 879 40.03 -1.10 -27.56
CA GLN A 879 41.49 -1.08 -27.55
C GLN A 879 42.08 -0.66 -26.20
N LEU A 880 41.47 0.32 -25.53
CA LEU A 880 41.87 0.75 -24.19
C LEU A 880 41.74 -0.38 -23.17
N LEU A 881 40.62 -1.12 -23.20
CA LEU A 881 40.42 -2.29 -22.36
C LEU A 881 41.45 -3.38 -22.65
N ILE A 882 41.69 -3.70 -23.92
CA ILE A 882 42.70 -4.69 -24.32
C ILE A 882 44.08 -4.28 -23.80
N ARG A 883 44.47 -3.02 -23.98
CA ARG A 883 45.74 -2.49 -23.49
C ARG A 883 45.86 -2.63 -21.97
N TYR A 884 44.83 -2.21 -21.23
CA TYR A 884 44.82 -2.35 -19.77
C TYR A 884 45.03 -3.81 -19.34
N ILE A 885 44.35 -4.75 -20.01
CA ILE A 885 44.46 -6.18 -19.70
C ILE A 885 45.84 -6.73 -20.04
N ILE A 886 46.44 -6.30 -21.16
CA ILE A 886 47.81 -6.69 -21.53
C ILE A 886 48.80 -6.20 -20.47
N GLU A 887 48.66 -4.95 -20.01
CA GLU A 887 49.55 -4.32 -19.03
C GLU A 887 49.37 -4.90 -17.62
N ASN A 888 48.12 -5.16 -17.20
CA ASN A 888 47.78 -5.49 -15.81
C ASN A 888 47.45 -6.97 -15.59
N LYS A 889 47.30 -7.77 -16.66
CA LYS A 889 46.89 -9.19 -16.64
C LYS A 889 45.58 -9.48 -15.91
N LYS A 890 44.75 -8.47 -15.71
CA LYS A 890 43.43 -8.55 -15.05
C LYS A 890 42.47 -7.54 -15.66
N LEU A 891 41.17 -7.77 -15.49
CA LEU A 891 40.15 -6.78 -15.79
C LEU A 891 40.29 -5.56 -14.85
N PRO A 892 39.92 -4.35 -15.30
CA PRO A 892 39.77 -3.19 -14.41
C PRO A 892 38.86 -3.54 -13.22
N PRO A 893 39.17 -3.09 -11.99
CA PRO A 893 38.34 -3.34 -10.81
C PRO A 893 36.89 -2.86 -10.95
N SER A 894 36.65 -1.90 -11.84
CA SER A 894 35.32 -1.36 -12.17
C SER A 894 34.46 -2.29 -13.03
N ILE A 895 35.02 -3.37 -13.59
CA ILE A 895 34.28 -4.36 -14.39
C ILE A 895 33.98 -5.59 -13.53
N PRO A 896 32.72 -6.06 -13.47
CA PRO A 896 32.36 -7.27 -12.72
C PRO A 896 33.17 -8.49 -13.16
N GLN A 897 33.81 -9.18 -12.22
CA GLN A 897 34.70 -10.32 -12.51
C GLN A 897 33.95 -11.57 -13.03
N ASN A 898 32.63 -11.61 -12.89
CA ASN A 898 31.76 -12.69 -13.39
C ASN A 898 31.43 -12.57 -14.88
N ILE A 899 31.79 -11.47 -15.56
CA ILE A 899 31.55 -11.28 -17.00
C ILE A 899 32.77 -11.74 -17.78
N SER A 900 32.57 -12.61 -18.77
CA SER A 900 33.68 -13.05 -19.64
C SER A 900 34.19 -11.89 -20.51
N LEU A 901 35.51 -11.76 -20.62
CA LEU A 901 36.17 -10.74 -21.45
C LEU A 901 35.71 -10.81 -22.91
N GLU A 902 35.55 -12.02 -23.45
CA GLU A 902 35.07 -12.24 -24.82
C GLU A 902 33.66 -11.66 -25.00
N PHE A 903 32.75 -11.92 -24.06
CA PHE A 903 31.39 -11.39 -24.11
C PHE A 903 31.37 -9.86 -24.02
N LEU A 904 32.20 -9.27 -23.17
CA LEU A 904 32.29 -7.81 -23.02
C LEU A 904 32.77 -7.14 -24.32
N LEU A 905 33.89 -7.60 -24.90
CA LEU A 905 34.47 -7.02 -26.10
C LEU A 905 33.61 -7.27 -27.35
N LYS A 906 33.04 -8.48 -27.47
CA LYS A 906 32.19 -8.85 -28.61
C LYS A 906 30.87 -8.08 -28.62
N ASN A 907 30.32 -7.69 -27.47
CA ASN A 907 28.99 -7.05 -27.41
C ASN A 907 29.02 -5.53 -27.22
N MET A 908 30.17 -4.86 -27.46
CA MET A 908 30.27 -3.40 -27.29
C MET A 908 29.29 -2.62 -28.17
N PRO A 909 29.13 -2.91 -29.48
CA PRO A 909 28.13 -2.24 -30.30
C PRO A 909 26.68 -2.42 -29.79
N TYR A 910 26.36 -3.54 -29.15
CA TYR A 910 25.05 -3.74 -28.52
C TYR A 910 24.85 -2.81 -27.31
N ASN A 911 25.83 -2.72 -26.41
CA ASN A 911 25.79 -1.83 -25.25
C ASN A 911 25.74 -0.35 -25.65
N MET A 912 26.49 0.02 -26.69
CA MET A 912 26.51 1.38 -27.20
C MET A 912 25.19 1.79 -27.87
N GLN A 913 24.52 0.86 -28.56
CA GLN A 913 23.17 1.11 -29.07
C GLN A 913 22.18 1.39 -27.91
N PHE A 914 22.30 0.66 -26.81
CA PHE A 914 21.48 0.91 -25.62
C PHE A 914 21.72 2.32 -25.07
N SER A 915 22.99 2.73 -24.94
CA SER A 915 23.36 4.09 -24.52
C SER A 915 22.83 5.17 -25.48
N LEU A 916 22.96 4.95 -26.80
CA LEU A 916 22.40 5.84 -27.81
C LEU A 916 20.89 6.00 -27.66
N ASN A 917 20.16 4.92 -27.38
CA ASN A 917 18.72 5.01 -27.15
C ASN A 917 18.39 5.86 -25.90
N GLN A 918 19.14 5.73 -24.81
CA GLN A 918 18.92 6.52 -23.59
C GLN A 918 19.16 8.03 -23.80
N HIS A 919 20.16 8.41 -24.60
CA HIS A 919 20.56 9.82 -24.75
C HIS A 919 20.00 10.51 -25.99
N LEU A 920 19.71 9.77 -27.06
CA LEU A 920 19.29 10.30 -28.35
C LEU A 920 17.88 9.85 -28.76
N GLY A 921 17.31 8.83 -28.09
CA GLY A 921 16.03 8.23 -28.44
C GLY A 921 14.87 9.22 -28.29
N THR A 922 14.37 9.75 -29.41
CA THR A 922 13.14 10.54 -29.46
C THR A 922 12.41 10.34 -30.79
N LYS A 923 11.07 10.30 -30.74
CA LYS A 923 10.23 10.23 -31.95
C LYS A 923 10.40 11.42 -32.88
N LYS A 924 10.85 12.58 -32.38
CA LYS A 924 11.02 13.79 -33.19
C LYS A 924 12.18 13.70 -34.18
N LEU A 925 13.10 12.76 -33.98
CA LEU A 925 14.18 12.47 -34.92
C LEU A 925 13.79 11.43 -35.99
N GLU A 926 12.54 10.96 -36.03
CA GLU A 926 12.07 9.94 -36.98
C GLU A 926 12.45 10.25 -38.45
N LYS A 927 12.22 11.47 -38.93
CA LYS A 927 12.58 11.86 -40.31
C LYS A 927 14.10 11.87 -40.54
N VAL A 928 14.86 12.24 -39.52
CA VAL A 928 16.34 12.30 -39.57
C VAL A 928 16.91 10.87 -39.61
N ILE A 929 16.45 10.01 -38.71
CA ILE A 929 16.88 8.61 -38.63
C ILE A 929 16.48 7.84 -39.90
N THR A 930 15.25 8.05 -40.39
CA THR A 930 14.76 7.39 -41.62
C THR A 930 15.56 7.83 -42.85
N ASN A 931 15.98 9.10 -42.92
CA ASN A 931 16.84 9.58 -43.99
C ASN A 931 18.18 8.84 -44.00
N LYS A 932 18.82 8.66 -42.83
CA LYS A 932 20.05 7.86 -42.71
C LYS A 932 19.82 6.40 -43.13
N ILE A 933 18.79 5.73 -42.60
CA ILE A 933 18.46 4.33 -42.95
C ILE A 933 18.29 4.16 -44.46
N ASN A 934 17.62 5.09 -45.13
CA ASN A 934 17.42 5.04 -46.58
C ASN A 934 18.74 5.27 -47.35
N ASN A 935 19.57 6.23 -46.92
CA ASN A 935 20.87 6.49 -47.54
C ASN A 935 21.86 5.33 -47.36
N ASP A 936 21.85 4.68 -46.18
CA ASP A 936 22.73 3.53 -45.88
C ASP A 936 22.39 2.30 -46.72
N ASN A 937 21.16 2.20 -47.25
CA ASN A 937 20.77 1.16 -48.20
C ASN A 937 21.30 1.41 -49.62
N LEU A 938 21.67 2.66 -49.94
CA LEU A 938 22.20 3.06 -51.25
C LEU A 938 23.74 3.06 -51.29
N LYS A 939 24.39 3.11 -50.12
CA LYS A 939 25.85 3.14 -49.96
C LYS A 939 26.39 1.82 -49.41
N ASN A 940 27.69 1.57 -49.58
CA ASN A 940 28.38 0.43 -48.98
C ASN A 940 28.67 0.68 -47.49
N THR A 941 27.62 0.89 -46.71
CA THR A 941 27.68 1.17 -45.26
C THR A 941 27.72 -0.14 -44.46
N SER A 942 28.51 -0.15 -43.37
CA SER A 942 28.68 -1.31 -42.48
C SER A 942 27.36 -1.79 -41.85
N GLU A 943 27.26 -3.09 -41.58
CA GLU A 943 26.10 -3.70 -40.94
C GLU A 943 25.93 -3.23 -39.50
N ILE A 944 27.03 -2.97 -38.76
CA ILE A 944 26.98 -2.40 -37.40
C ILE A 944 26.39 -0.98 -37.43
N GLU A 945 26.78 -0.15 -38.39
CA GLU A 945 26.23 1.21 -38.52
C GLU A 945 24.73 1.19 -38.83
N LYS A 946 24.30 0.31 -39.74
CA LYS A 946 22.88 0.07 -40.02
C LYS A 946 22.14 -0.43 -38.77
N TYR A 947 22.76 -1.31 -37.99
CA TYR A 947 22.19 -1.81 -36.74
C TYR A 947 21.90 -0.67 -35.75
N LEU A 948 22.84 0.26 -35.53
CA LEU A 948 22.63 1.39 -34.61
C LEU A 948 21.39 2.20 -34.97
N SER A 949 21.22 2.57 -36.26
CA SER A 949 20.09 3.39 -36.69
C SER A 949 18.76 2.62 -36.77
N VAL A 950 18.75 1.39 -37.28
CA VAL A 950 17.53 0.57 -37.39
C VAL A 950 16.98 0.20 -36.02
N LEU A 951 17.86 -0.15 -35.07
CA LEU A 951 17.42 -0.49 -33.72
C LEU A 951 17.03 0.75 -32.92
N LEU A 952 17.73 1.88 -33.08
CA LEU A 952 17.27 3.15 -32.48
C LEU A 952 15.87 3.53 -32.99
N TYR A 953 15.62 3.38 -34.30
CA TYR A 953 14.30 3.64 -34.90
C TYR A 953 13.20 2.70 -34.34
N SER A 954 13.57 1.44 -34.06
CA SER A 954 12.69 0.46 -33.45
C SER A 954 12.45 0.71 -31.96
N ASP A 955 13.46 1.21 -31.25
CA ASP A 955 13.37 1.55 -29.82
C ASP A 955 12.47 2.76 -29.58
N ILE A 956 12.47 3.75 -30.47
CA ILE A 956 11.55 4.90 -30.39
C ILE A 956 10.13 4.60 -30.91
N ASN A 957 9.85 3.35 -31.33
CA ASN A 957 8.60 2.96 -31.99
C ASN A 957 8.25 3.87 -33.19
N GLY A 958 9.20 4.03 -34.13
CA GLY A 958 9.00 4.77 -35.37
C GLY A 958 7.88 4.17 -36.23
N GLY A 959 7.29 4.98 -37.12
CA GLY A 959 6.22 4.55 -38.01
C GLY A 959 6.65 3.37 -38.90
N ASN A 960 5.90 2.27 -38.85
CA ASN A 960 6.20 1.04 -39.59
C ASN A 960 7.61 0.47 -39.31
N PHE A 961 8.14 0.64 -38.09
CA PHE A 961 9.46 0.13 -37.72
C PHE A 961 9.64 -1.36 -38.02
N GLU A 962 8.57 -2.16 -37.96
CA GLU A 962 8.61 -3.58 -38.29
C GLU A 962 9.03 -3.83 -39.75
N VAL A 963 8.72 -2.92 -40.67
CA VAL A 963 9.12 -3.04 -42.08
C VAL A 963 10.63 -2.85 -42.22
N TYR A 964 11.20 -1.87 -41.52
CA TYR A 964 12.63 -1.62 -41.53
C TYR A 964 13.41 -2.75 -40.86
N LEU A 965 12.93 -3.26 -39.72
CA LEU A 965 13.49 -4.45 -39.07
C LEU A 965 13.48 -5.66 -39.99
N ARG A 966 12.36 -5.96 -40.64
CA ARG A 966 12.27 -7.09 -41.58
C ARG A 966 13.23 -6.95 -42.76
N LYS A 967 13.36 -5.74 -43.31
CA LYS A 967 14.32 -5.47 -44.39
C LYS A 967 15.76 -5.68 -43.92
N PHE A 968 16.09 -5.21 -42.73
CA PHE A 968 17.43 -5.35 -42.17
C PHE A 968 17.78 -6.81 -41.81
N ILE A 969 16.85 -7.54 -41.20
CA ILE A 969 16.97 -9.00 -40.95
C ILE A 969 17.15 -9.77 -42.25
N LYS A 970 16.65 -9.28 -43.39
CA LYS A 970 16.83 -9.86 -44.74
C LYS A 970 18.11 -9.43 -45.46
N SER A 971 18.81 -8.37 -45.02
CA SER A 971 20.08 -7.92 -45.62
C SER A 971 21.33 -8.36 -44.83
N VAL A 972 21.31 -8.38 -43.49
CA VAL A 972 22.44 -8.78 -42.59
C VAL A 972 23.13 -10.12 -42.91
N LYS A 973 24.45 -10.14 -43.00
CA LYS A 973 25.28 -11.33 -43.23
C LYS A 973 26.23 -11.63 -42.07
N SER A 974 26.65 -10.62 -41.32
CA SER A 974 27.58 -10.74 -40.19
C SER A 974 26.99 -11.57 -39.06
N THR A 975 27.72 -12.58 -38.60
CA THR A 975 27.33 -13.44 -37.46
C THR A 975 27.15 -12.63 -36.19
N VAL A 976 28.01 -11.63 -35.97
CA VAL A 976 27.95 -10.76 -34.79
C VAL A 976 26.72 -9.86 -34.80
N VAL A 977 26.35 -9.28 -35.95
CA VAL A 977 25.15 -8.43 -36.06
C VAL A 977 23.86 -9.27 -35.93
N GLN A 978 23.88 -10.53 -36.38
CA GLN A 978 22.77 -11.47 -36.12
C GLN A 978 22.60 -11.75 -34.62
N ASP A 979 23.69 -11.91 -33.88
CA ASP A 979 23.65 -12.10 -32.42
C ASP A 979 23.05 -10.85 -31.73
N TYR A 980 23.45 -9.64 -32.13
CA TYR A 980 22.88 -8.40 -31.56
C TYR A 980 21.39 -8.25 -31.84
N LEU A 981 20.97 -8.53 -33.09
CA LEU A 981 19.56 -8.52 -33.48
C LEU A 981 18.75 -9.49 -32.65
N LEU A 982 19.28 -10.69 -32.41
CA LEU A 982 18.64 -11.67 -31.56
C LEU A 982 18.49 -11.15 -30.13
N PHE A 983 19.54 -10.58 -29.51
CA PHE A 983 19.44 -10.03 -28.16
C PHE A 983 18.34 -8.97 -28.07
N LYS A 984 18.29 -8.04 -29.04
CA LYS A 984 17.25 -7.01 -29.11
C LYS A 984 15.85 -7.54 -29.35
N LEU A 985 15.66 -8.45 -30.30
CA LEU A 985 14.35 -9.04 -30.56
C LEU A 985 13.85 -9.87 -29.39
N THR A 986 14.75 -10.53 -28.67
CA THR A 986 14.45 -11.27 -27.46
C THR A 986 14.03 -10.33 -26.34
N GLU A 987 14.75 -9.21 -26.16
CA GLU A 987 14.35 -8.12 -25.26
C GLU A 987 12.94 -7.61 -25.60
N TYR A 988 12.64 -7.35 -26.88
CA TYR A 988 11.32 -6.88 -27.31
C TYR A 988 10.23 -7.93 -27.09
N LEU A 989 10.50 -9.20 -27.37
CA LEU A 989 9.55 -10.28 -27.12
C LEU A 989 9.17 -10.35 -25.63
N TYR A 990 10.15 -10.24 -24.73
CA TYR A 990 9.88 -10.35 -23.30
C TYR A 990 9.30 -9.07 -22.69
N ARG A 991 9.73 -7.89 -23.14
CA ARG A 991 9.33 -6.61 -22.54
C ARG A 991 8.14 -5.94 -23.22
N ARG A 992 7.87 -6.22 -24.50
CA ARG A 992 6.86 -5.52 -25.32
C ARG A 992 5.70 -6.40 -25.80
N SER A 993 5.51 -7.61 -25.25
CA SER A 993 4.44 -8.53 -25.71
C SER A 993 3.68 -9.29 -24.61
N LYS A 994 2.34 -9.31 -24.69
CA LYS A 994 1.45 -10.15 -23.86
C LYS A 994 1.40 -11.57 -24.44
N PRO A 995 1.26 -12.62 -23.61
CA PRO A 995 0.94 -13.95 -24.10
C PRO A 995 -0.29 -13.91 -25.01
N ASN A 996 -0.18 -14.50 -26.19
CA ASN A 996 -1.17 -14.50 -27.28
C ASN A 996 -1.54 -13.11 -27.84
N GLY A 997 -0.69 -12.10 -27.67
CA GLY A 997 -0.89 -10.75 -28.21
C GLY A 997 -0.29 -10.54 -29.61
N LYS A 998 -0.78 -9.54 -30.36
CA LYS A 998 -0.28 -9.20 -31.71
C LYS A 998 1.23 -8.92 -31.77
N ASN A 999 1.77 -8.26 -30.74
CA ASN A 999 3.23 -8.00 -30.65
C ASN A 999 4.04 -9.28 -30.43
N GLU A 1000 3.47 -10.28 -29.73
CA GLU A 1000 4.16 -11.55 -29.50
C GLU A 1000 4.30 -12.30 -30.83
N GLU A 1001 3.23 -12.35 -31.62
CA GLU A 1001 3.25 -12.92 -32.96
C GLU A 1001 4.28 -12.21 -33.85
N LEU A 1002 4.33 -10.88 -33.80
CA LEU A 1002 5.30 -10.09 -34.54
C LEU A 1002 6.75 -10.45 -34.17
N TYR A 1003 7.12 -10.40 -32.89
CA TYR A 1003 8.52 -10.64 -32.49
C TYR A 1003 8.93 -12.11 -32.65
N LEU A 1004 8.03 -13.06 -32.39
CA LEU A 1004 8.27 -14.47 -32.70
C LEU A 1004 8.50 -14.69 -34.20
N ASP A 1005 7.74 -14.01 -35.04
CA ASP A 1005 7.88 -14.06 -36.49
C ASP A 1005 9.23 -13.48 -36.96
N LEU A 1006 9.67 -12.35 -36.37
CA LEU A 1006 10.98 -11.73 -36.64
C LEU A 1006 12.15 -12.60 -36.18
N ILE A 1007 12.07 -13.18 -34.98
CA ILE A 1007 13.09 -14.11 -34.46
C ILE A 1007 13.18 -15.35 -35.35
N SER A 1008 12.04 -15.86 -35.81
CA SER A 1008 11.98 -17.00 -36.72
C SER A 1008 12.57 -16.68 -38.08
N ASP A 1009 12.30 -15.49 -38.64
CA ASP A 1009 12.93 -15.01 -39.87
C ASP A 1009 14.46 -14.91 -39.73
N LEU A 1010 14.95 -14.39 -38.61
CA LEU A 1010 16.38 -14.32 -38.31
C LEU A 1010 17.00 -15.72 -38.21
N LYS A 1011 16.35 -16.66 -37.49
CA LYS A 1011 16.82 -18.04 -37.32
C LYS A 1011 16.87 -18.82 -38.63
N ILE A 1012 15.81 -18.73 -39.44
CA ILE A 1012 15.76 -19.35 -40.76
C ILE A 1012 16.93 -18.89 -41.62
N ARG A 1013 17.24 -17.60 -41.55
CA ARG A 1013 18.31 -17.01 -42.35
C ARG A 1013 19.69 -17.42 -41.85
N SER A 1014 19.97 -17.25 -40.56
CA SER A 1014 21.25 -17.62 -39.94
C SER A 1014 21.59 -19.10 -40.17
N GLN A 1015 20.56 -19.97 -40.21
CA GLN A 1015 20.72 -21.41 -40.39
C GLN A 1015 20.47 -21.92 -41.82
N LYS A 1016 20.17 -21.02 -42.78
CA LYS A 1016 19.79 -21.37 -44.17
C LYS A 1016 18.67 -22.43 -44.25
N LEU A 1017 17.70 -22.39 -43.33
CA LEU A 1017 16.60 -23.34 -43.27
C LEU A 1017 15.54 -23.10 -44.35
N PRO A 1018 14.77 -24.13 -44.76
CA PRO A 1018 13.60 -23.95 -45.60
C PRO A 1018 12.53 -23.07 -44.94
N LYS A 1019 11.97 -22.10 -45.69
CA LYS A 1019 10.88 -21.21 -45.19
C LYS A 1019 9.67 -21.96 -44.62
N ARG A 1020 9.40 -23.17 -45.10
CA ARG A 1020 8.33 -24.06 -44.59
C ARG A 1020 8.47 -24.44 -43.11
N LEU A 1021 9.68 -24.33 -42.53
CA LEU A 1021 9.92 -24.63 -41.12
C LEU A 1021 9.55 -23.47 -40.18
N LYS A 1022 9.16 -22.30 -40.72
CA LYS A 1022 8.86 -21.11 -39.92
C LYS A 1022 7.76 -21.33 -38.89
N GLU A 1023 6.66 -21.96 -39.29
CA GLU A 1023 5.54 -22.24 -38.38
C GLU A 1023 5.92 -23.23 -37.28
N SER A 1024 6.75 -24.24 -37.60
CA SER A 1024 7.30 -25.17 -36.61
C SER A 1024 8.19 -24.44 -35.60
N ILE A 1025 9.07 -23.57 -36.08
CA ILE A 1025 9.95 -22.76 -35.22
C ILE A 1025 9.11 -21.85 -34.31
N ILE A 1026 8.08 -21.18 -34.83
CA ILE A 1026 7.17 -20.35 -34.02
C ILE A 1026 6.45 -21.20 -32.96
N LYS A 1027 6.00 -22.40 -33.32
CA LYS A 1027 5.31 -23.32 -32.40
C LYS A 1027 6.24 -23.82 -31.28
N ASP A 1028 7.49 -24.14 -31.61
CA ASP A 1028 8.52 -24.52 -30.64
C ASP A 1028 8.88 -23.34 -29.71
N LEU A 1029 8.96 -22.13 -30.28
CA LEU A 1029 9.18 -20.89 -29.53
C LEU A 1029 8.02 -20.63 -28.54
N LYS A 1030 6.75 -20.78 -28.95
CA LYS A 1030 5.57 -20.66 -28.07
C LYS A 1030 5.55 -21.74 -26.97
N ALA A 1031 5.77 -23.00 -27.32
CA ALA A 1031 5.78 -24.11 -26.38
C ALA A 1031 6.90 -24.00 -25.32
N SER A 1032 8.04 -23.39 -25.68
CA SER A 1032 9.13 -23.10 -24.75
C SER A 1032 8.81 -21.96 -23.77
N LYS A 1033 7.94 -21.01 -24.17
CA LYS A 1033 7.43 -19.91 -23.33
C LYS A 1033 6.36 -20.40 -22.34
N ASP A 1034 5.42 -21.25 -22.76
CA ASP A 1034 4.33 -21.77 -21.91
C ASP A 1034 4.80 -22.72 -20.79
N LYS A 1035 6.00 -23.30 -20.92
CA LYS A 1035 6.63 -24.05 -19.82
C LYS A 1035 7.18 -23.15 -18.69
N VAL A 1036 7.22 -21.83 -18.87
CA VAL A 1036 7.61 -20.85 -17.83
C VAL A 1036 6.42 -20.40 -17.00
N SER A 1037 5.24 -20.21 -17.61
CA SER A 1037 4.02 -19.84 -16.86
C SER A 1037 3.60 -20.93 -15.87
N ARG A 1038 3.83 -22.21 -16.19
CA ARG A 1038 3.58 -23.34 -15.28
C ARG A 1038 4.58 -23.51 -14.13
N PHE A 1039 5.74 -22.85 -14.17
CA PHE A 1039 6.76 -22.93 -13.12
C PHE A 1039 6.82 -21.69 -12.22
N ILE A 1040 6.08 -20.62 -12.55
CA ILE A 1040 6.02 -19.36 -11.77
C ILE A 1040 4.73 -19.24 -10.93
N GLY A 1041 3.85 -20.24 -10.93
CA GLY A 1041 2.71 -20.26 -10.01
C GLY A 1041 1.77 -19.05 -10.15
N LEU A 1042 1.41 -18.69 -11.39
CA LEU A 1042 0.21 -17.89 -11.63
C LEU A 1042 -0.94 -18.84 -11.98
N ASN A 1043 -1.60 -19.34 -10.93
CA ASN A 1043 -3.00 -19.73 -10.91
C ASN A 1043 -3.67 -18.94 -9.79
#